data_AF-A0A812HE89-F1
#
_entry.id   AF-A0A812HE89-F1
#
_cell.length_a   1.000
_cell.length_b   1.000
_cell.length_c   1.000
_cell.angle_alpha   90.00
_cell.angle_beta   90.00
_cell.angle_gamma   90.00
#
_symmetry.space_group_name_H-M   'P 1'
#
loop_
_entity.id
_entity.type
_entity.pdbx_description
1 polymer ?
#
loop_
_entity_poly.entity_id
_entity_poly.type
_entity_poly.pdbx_seq_one_letter_code
_entity_poly.pdbx_strand_id
1 'polypeptide(L)'
;MLAGVALIATMAFTPNYFEISKQLDIFTNVFKEISLYYVDDTEPGKLMEEAITSMLSSLDPYTNYIPEERVEDFKIQHTGNYGGIGASIRAHDGKMFIAAPYQGFAADKAGLQAGDIILSIDGESVKGRSTDQVSEILKGAPGTTFSIEIKRNDQVITKEIEREEVHVNSVPYAGMLDNGVGYISLSSFTQNASMEIKEAWKNLEEEHALKGLVLDLRNNPGGLLAEAINVTNLFIDKGKEVVQTKGKMEEWQRVYKTLKKAEDTEIPLAILINSGSASASEIVAGTLQDYDRAVVIGQRSFGKGLVQETRQLPYGSQVKITIAKYYTPSGRLIQAIDYAERADDGSVTKIPDSLRTRFQTEAGRPVYDGGGIDPDIKTEQPKAADVLLALYRDMHLFEYATHYKNTHASIAPARDFEISDSEYDAFKQWLKARNFTFSTKTGKMIEQLRQAAKQEGYADKMDQALGQVEERYNSSKANDLDEHKLFIKQLLAEEIASRYYYNGGRIANSLRNDIEVKKAQWLGKAYQLCLLFFALLLPFQPRWLPITLGIMLMGLAWLVSLQFGQKFRALFSNRAAGLMLFYYLVLAVSSIFTPLPAEGGEELLLKFPFLAWAIMLGSITRLRARQISFVIKAFVGATALSVVFCFADSLYSYLSFPHSSVFYFEELVNFSLIPPHYLGLFVNFSYALVFQSLLSKQKLIASKKYSIALLLLFFIAVVFISVRMQFVVFVVINGVVLFNYLSAKRGALWASLAFLGLLAAFVGIALLVPGSKARMIDTYHELKGKKTFSSITAQALSSMLSVNMQTAINDKILVVGVVALLVTGFKALLSVLIYKFTFGIAYSRSQH
;
A
#
# COMPACT_ATOMS: atom_id res chain seq x y z
N MET A 1 60.59 -30.93 61.93
CA MET A 1 60.63 -30.83 60.46
C MET A 1 59.23 -31.11 59.93
N LEU A 2 58.71 -30.18 59.13
CA LEU A 2 57.67 -30.37 58.10
C LEU A 2 56.34 -31.02 58.47
N ALA A 3 55.32 -30.18 58.70
CA ALA A 3 54.00 -30.29 58.06
C ALA A 3 53.13 -29.12 58.55
N GLY A 4 53.09 -28.01 57.80
CA GLY A 4 52.31 -26.86 58.25
C GLY A 4 52.32 -25.64 57.35
N VAL A 5 52.54 -25.78 56.03
CA VAL A 5 52.22 -24.72 55.05
C VAL A 5 51.92 -25.40 53.72
N ALA A 6 50.70 -25.21 53.21
CA ALA A 6 50.27 -25.27 51.80
C ALA A 6 48.86 -25.84 51.68
N LEU A 7 47.88 -25.10 52.23
CA LEU A 7 46.51 -25.14 51.74
C LEU A 7 46.22 -23.80 51.05
N ILE A 8 47.03 -23.46 50.04
CA ILE A 8 46.64 -22.46 49.06
C ILE A 8 45.75 -23.20 48.07
N ALA A 9 44.45 -23.09 48.29
CA ALA A 9 43.44 -23.53 47.35
C ALA A 9 43.75 -22.90 45.99
N THR A 10 44.14 -23.73 45.03
CA THR A 10 44.14 -23.43 43.61
C THR A 10 42.70 -23.27 43.16
N MET A 11 42.09 -22.13 43.50
CA MET A 11 41.04 -21.59 42.64
C MET A 11 41.71 -21.35 41.29
N ALA A 12 41.31 -22.14 40.29
CA ALA A 12 41.63 -21.87 38.92
C ALA A 12 41.13 -20.45 38.60
N PHE A 13 42.03 -19.47 38.69
CA PHE A 13 41.80 -18.13 38.16
C PHE A 13 41.49 -18.33 36.69
N THR A 14 40.22 -18.18 36.30
CA THR A 14 39.86 -18.15 34.88
C THR A 14 40.71 -17.06 34.23
N PRO A 15 41.49 -17.38 33.18
CA PRO A 15 42.52 -16.48 32.61
C PRO A 15 42.06 -15.04 32.34
N ASN A 16 40.76 -14.87 32.07
CA ASN A 16 40.14 -13.57 31.78
C ASN A 16 40.12 -12.58 32.95
N TYR A 17 39.98 -12.99 34.22
CA TYR A 17 39.92 -12.00 35.31
C TYR A 17 41.28 -11.39 35.63
N PHE A 18 42.35 -12.20 35.56
CA PHE A 18 43.70 -11.69 35.75
C PHE A 18 44.06 -10.68 34.66
N GLU A 19 43.75 -10.99 33.40
CA GLU A 19 43.99 -10.06 32.29
C GLU A 19 43.18 -8.77 32.45
N ILE A 20 41.89 -8.84 32.82
CA ILE A 20 41.07 -7.65 33.08
C ILE A 20 41.69 -6.79 34.20
N SER A 21 42.05 -7.40 35.34
CA SER A 21 42.65 -6.67 36.47
C SER A 21 43.96 -5.99 36.06
N LYS A 22 44.84 -6.72 35.38
CA LYS A 22 46.13 -6.20 34.89
C LYS A 22 45.94 -5.00 33.96
N GLN A 23 44.99 -5.08 33.01
CA GLN A 23 44.75 -3.99 32.07
C GLN A 23 44.11 -2.76 32.76
N LEU A 24 43.24 -2.96 33.76
CA LEU A 24 42.70 -1.87 34.57
C LEU A 24 43.78 -1.16 35.39
N ASP A 25 44.71 -1.92 35.97
CA ASP A 25 45.85 -1.36 36.72
C ASP A 25 46.77 -0.54 35.80
N ILE A 26 47.08 -1.06 34.60
CA ILE A 26 47.87 -0.34 33.59
C ILE A 26 47.16 0.96 33.20
N PHE A 27 45.88 0.89 32.83
CA PHE A 27 45.10 2.06 32.42
C PHE A 27 45.05 3.14 33.50
N THR A 28 44.78 2.74 34.76
CA THR A 28 44.72 3.66 35.90
C THR A 28 46.06 4.36 36.13
N ASN A 29 47.16 3.61 36.07
CA ASN A 29 48.49 4.19 36.24
C ASN A 29 48.86 5.12 35.08
N VAL A 30 48.58 4.76 33.82
CA VAL A 30 48.82 5.64 32.66
C VAL A 30 48.02 6.94 32.78
N PHE A 31 46.74 6.85 33.11
CA PHE A 31 45.89 8.03 33.31
C PHE A 31 46.45 8.93 34.40
N LYS A 32 46.88 8.34 35.54
CA LYS A 32 47.50 9.08 36.64
C LYS A 32 48.82 9.75 36.25
N GLU A 33 49.72 9.04 35.56
CA GLU A 33 51.01 9.59 35.11
C GLU A 33 50.80 10.78 34.16
N ILE A 34 49.86 10.67 33.21
CA ILE A 34 49.52 11.78 32.30
C ILE A 34 48.94 12.96 33.08
N SER A 35 47.98 12.73 33.98
CA SER A 35 47.37 13.82 34.75
C SER A 35 48.34 14.54 35.69
N LEU A 36 49.42 13.88 36.13
CA LEU A 36 50.40 14.45 37.08
C LEU A 36 51.63 15.05 36.39
N TYR A 37 52.08 14.48 35.28
CA TYR A 37 53.40 14.79 34.70
C TYR A 37 53.35 15.33 33.27
N TYR A 38 52.17 15.43 32.64
CA TYR A 38 52.07 16.11 31.35
C TYR A 38 52.48 17.59 31.48
N VAL A 39 53.13 18.12 30.45
CA VAL A 39 53.77 19.45 30.50
C VAL A 39 52.76 20.60 30.54
N ASP A 40 51.56 20.37 29.99
CA ASP A 40 50.46 21.33 29.96
C ASP A 40 49.32 20.89 30.90
N ASP A 41 48.46 21.82 31.31
CA ASP A 41 47.27 21.51 32.09
C ASP A 41 46.35 20.55 31.31
N THR A 42 45.91 19.49 31.98
CA THR A 42 44.97 18.51 31.42
C THR A 42 43.56 18.70 31.98
N GLU A 43 42.55 18.28 31.22
CA GLU A 43 41.17 18.16 31.69
C GLU A 43 40.83 16.67 31.90
N PRO A 44 40.94 16.13 33.13
CA PRO A 44 40.82 14.69 33.37
C PRO A 44 39.50 14.08 32.88
N GLY A 45 38.39 14.84 32.98
CA GLY A 45 37.09 14.42 32.48
C GLY A 45 37.08 14.19 30.96
N LYS A 46 37.62 15.14 30.19
CA LYS A 46 37.71 15.03 28.72
C LYS A 46 38.64 13.90 28.30
N LEU A 47 39.81 13.78 28.95
CA LEU A 47 40.74 12.68 28.67
C LEU A 47 40.10 11.31 28.91
N MET A 48 39.33 11.17 29.99
CA MET A 48 38.61 9.93 30.29
C MET A 48 37.49 9.67 29.28
N GLU A 49 36.73 10.69 28.91
CA GLU A 49 35.68 10.56 27.89
C GLU A 49 36.25 10.14 26.53
N GLU A 50 37.37 10.73 26.11
CA GLU A 50 38.07 10.36 24.86
C GLU A 50 38.57 8.92 24.90
N ALA A 51 39.14 8.47 26.03
CA ALA A 51 39.59 7.10 26.21
C ALA A 51 38.42 6.09 26.13
N ILE A 52 37.32 6.37 26.84
CA ILE A 52 36.11 5.52 26.81
C ILE A 52 35.52 5.51 25.40
N THR A 53 35.34 6.66 24.78
CA THR A 53 34.74 6.80 23.44
C THR A 53 35.57 6.05 22.40
N SER A 54 36.90 6.19 22.45
CA SER A 54 37.81 5.48 21.55
C SER A 54 37.71 3.96 21.73
N MET A 55 37.70 3.48 22.98
CA MET A 55 37.53 2.05 23.30
C MET A 55 36.19 1.50 22.79
N LEU A 56 35.10 2.24 22.93
CA LEU A 56 33.80 1.76 22.46
C LEU A 56 33.68 1.78 20.93
N SER A 57 34.27 2.79 20.27
CA SER A 57 34.26 2.92 18.80
C SER A 57 34.94 1.75 18.08
N SER A 58 35.87 1.05 18.74
CA SER A 58 36.50 -0.15 18.19
C SER A 58 35.59 -1.39 18.23
N LEU A 59 34.42 -1.33 18.87
CA LEU A 59 33.46 -2.44 18.87
C LEU A 59 32.50 -2.30 17.69
N ASP A 60 31.71 -1.22 17.71
CA ASP A 60 30.73 -0.87 16.70
C ASP A 60 30.35 0.63 16.86
N PRO A 61 29.79 1.29 15.83
CA PRO A 61 29.47 2.73 15.90
C PRO A 61 28.20 3.05 16.72
N TYR A 62 27.53 2.06 17.31
CA TYR A 62 26.29 2.19 18.07
C TYR A 62 26.49 2.00 19.57
N THR A 63 27.59 1.38 19.97
CA THR A 63 28.02 1.27 21.36
C THR A 63 28.71 2.58 21.76
N ASN A 64 28.11 3.33 22.69
CA ASN A 64 28.57 4.67 23.05
C ASN A 64 28.35 4.98 24.53
N TYR A 65 29.20 5.85 25.06
CA TYR A 65 29.11 6.41 26.40
C TYR A 65 28.32 7.73 26.34
N ILE A 66 27.42 7.90 27.31
CA ILE A 66 26.57 9.08 27.44
C ILE A 66 26.96 9.72 28.78
N PRO A 67 27.76 10.80 28.77
CA PRO A 67 28.10 11.52 29.99
C PRO A 67 26.85 12.18 30.59
N GLU A 68 26.90 12.49 31.88
CA GLU A 68 25.79 13.08 32.65
C GLU A 68 25.16 14.29 31.93
N GLU A 69 25.99 15.20 31.41
CA GLU A 69 25.58 16.39 30.68
C GLU A 69 24.76 16.11 29.41
N ARG A 70 24.90 14.92 28.79
CA ARG A 70 24.17 14.52 27.56
C ARG A 70 22.99 13.58 27.82
N VAL A 71 22.70 13.26 29.08
CA VAL A 71 21.61 12.34 29.43
C VAL A 71 20.24 12.91 29.07
N GLU A 72 20.03 14.22 29.27
CA GLU A 72 18.75 14.84 28.92
C GLU A 72 18.53 14.81 27.40
N ASP A 73 19.54 15.16 26.60
CA ASP A 73 19.45 15.04 25.13
C ASP A 73 19.12 13.61 24.67
N PHE A 74 19.72 12.61 25.32
CA PHE A 74 19.40 11.21 25.05
C PHE A 74 17.93 10.88 25.38
N LYS A 75 17.40 11.39 26.49
CA LYS A 75 15.99 11.22 26.88
C LYS A 75 15.04 11.93 25.92
N ILE A 76 15.40 13.13 25.43
CA ILE A 76 14.64 13.87 24.43
C ILE A 76 14.52 13.04 23.14
N GLN A 77 15.60 12.39 22.69
CA GLN A 77 15.57 11.52 21.51
C GLN A 77 14.62 10.32 21.64
N HIS A 78 14.38 9.83 22.86
CA HIS A 78 13.51 8.66 23.11
C HIS A 78 12.04 9.04 23.33
N THR A 79 11.80 10.20 23.95
CA THR A 79 10.45 10.65 24.32
C THR A 79 9.85 11.61 23.31
N GLY A 80 10.69 12.35 22.59
CA GLY A 80 10.29 13.50 21.79
C GLY A 80 9.98 14.76 22.61
N ASN A 81 10.13 14.71 23.95
CA ASN A 81 9.74 15.79 24.86
C ASN A 81 10.96 16.54 25.38
N TYR A 82 10.91 17.86 25.39
CA TYR A 82 11.92 18.71 26.03
C TYR A 82 11.34 20.06 26.46
N GLY A 83 11.95 20.71 27.45
CA GLY A 83 11.62 22.10 27.80
C GLY A 83 12.38 23.08 26.90
N GLY A 84 11.66 23.99 26.22
CA GLY A 84 12.27 24.96 25.32
C GLY A 84 11.25 25.81 24.57
N ILE A 85 11.65 26.36 23.42
CA ILE A 85 10.79 27.27 22.65
C ILE A 85 10.01 26.62 21.49
N GLY A 86 10.31 25.36 21.16
CA GLY A 86 9.67 24.67 20.04
C GLY A 86 10.05 25.29 18.69
N ALA A 87 11.34 25.33 18.39
CA ALA A 87 11.85 25.76 17.09
C ALA A 87 13.14 25.02 16.75
N SER A 88 13.37 24.80 15.46
CA SER A 88 14.67 24.38 14.93
C SER A 88 15.51 25.60 14.58
N ILE A 89 16.81 25.53 14.84
CA ILE A 89 17.80 26.55 14.51
C ILE A 89 18.87 25.99 13.58
N ARG A 90 19.53 26.88 12.82
CA ARG A 90 20.68 26.49 11.99
C ARG A 90 21.69 27.62 11.87
N ALA A 91 22.97 27.28 11.88
CA ALA A 91 24.04 28.22 11.60
C ALA A 91 24.32 28.30 10.09
N HIS A 92 24.57 29.50 9.58
CA HIS A 92 25.06 29.73 8.22
C HIS A 92 25.78 31.08 8.14
N ASP A 93 26.94 31.12 7.49
CA ASP A 93 27.79 32.32 7.36
C ASP A 93 28.01 33.09 8.67
N GLY A 94 28.27 32.35 9.75
CA GLY A 94 28.54 32.90 11.09
C GLY A 94 27.31 33.52 11.78
N LYS A 95 26.11 33.32 11.24
CA LYS A 95 24.82 33.78 11.80
C LYS A 95 23.99 32.59 12.23
N MET A 96 23.20 32.76 13.29
CA MET A 96 22.26 31.76 13.78
C MET A 96 20.85 32.11 13.33
N PHE A 97 20.19 31.24 12.60
CA PHE A 97 18.84 31.45 12.08
C PHE A 97 17.82 30.58 12.80
N ILE A 98 16.62 31.12 13.03
CA ILE A 98 15.42 30.30 13.22
C ILE A 98 15.15 29.59 11.90
N ALA A 99 15.31 28.26 11.87
CA ALA A 99 15.10 27.45 10.68
C ALA A 99 13.61 27.18 10.44
N ALA A 100 12.88 26.81 11.50
CA ALA A 100 11.44 26.65 11.51
C ALA A 100 10.90 26.64 12.95
N PRO A 101 9.99 27.56 13.31
CA PRO A 101 9.14 27.41 14.50
C PRO A 101 8.20 26.20 14.36
N TYR A 102 7.88 25.55 15.47
CA TYR A 102 6.88 24.50 15.53
C TYR A 102 5.52 25.10 15.84
N GLN A 103 4.53 24.73 15.03
CA GLN A 103 3.19 25.30 15.10
C GLN A 103 2.59 25.12 16.50
N GLY A 104 2.07 26.19 17.07
CA GLY A 104 1.42 26.17 18.39
C GLY A 104 2.38 26.16 19.58
N PHE A 105 3.69 26.23 19.37
CA PHE A 105 4.69 26.33 20.45
C PHE A 105 5.18 27.76 20.71
N ALA A 106 5.96 27.97 21.77
CA ALA A 106 6.33 29.27 22.31
C ALA A 106 6.99 30.20 21.28
N ALA A 107 7.86 29.68 20.41
CA ALA A 107 8.46 30.43 19.32
C ALA A 107 7.41 30.94 18.31
N ASP A 108 6.47 30.07 17.93
CA ASP A 108 5.37 30.41 17.03
C ASP A 108 4.40 31.43 17.68
N LYS A 109 4.02 31.20 18.94
CA LYS A 109 3.19 32.12 19.75
C LYS A 109 3.82 33.50 19.93
N ALA A 110 5.15 33.56 20.09
CA ALA A 110 5.91 34.81 20.18
C ALA A 110 6.02 35.54 18.82
N GLY A 111 5.62 34.88 17.74
CA GLY A 111 5.69 35.38 16.37
C GLY A 111 7.09 35.34 15.78
N LEU A 112 7.96 34.45 16.28
CA LEU A 112 9.22 34.12 15.59
C LEU A 112 8.90 33.46 14.25
N GLN A 113 9.73 33.74 13.26
CA GLN A 113 9.53 33.29 11.88
C GLN A 113 10.81 32.66 11.37
N ALA A 114 10.65 31.74 10.43
CA ALA A 114 11.81 31.18 9.78
C ALA A 114 12.55 32.25 8.97
N GLY A 115 13.87 32.28 9.12
CA GLY A 115 14.75 33.31 8.55
C GLY A 115 15.09 34.45 9.51
N ASP A 116 14.48 34.52 10.69
CA ASP A 116 14.94 35.41 11.77
C ASP A 116 16.37 35.06 12.17
N ILE A 117 17.23 36.07 12.28
CA ILE A 117 18.61 35.90 12.76
C ILE A 117 18.64 36.17 14.25
N ILE A 118 19.06 35.21 15.07
CA ILE A 118 19.25 35.40 16.51
C ILE A 118 20.53 36.23 16.72
N LEU A 119 20.42 37.36 17.42
CA LEU A 119 21.52 38.27 17.73
C LEU A 119 22.04 38.05 19.15
N SER A 120 21.12 38.01 20.11
CA SER A 120 21.41 37.81 21.53
C SER A 120 20.27 37.10 22.26
N ILE A 121 20.61 36.43 23.36
CA ILE A 121 19.69 35.80 24.30
C ILE A 121 20.07 36.30 25.70
N ASP A 122 19.13 36.88 26.44
CA ASP A 122 19.37 37.53 27.73
C ASP A 122 20.52 38.57 27.71
N GLY A 123 20.62 39.30 26.60
CA GLY A 123 21.67 40.30 26.37
C GLY A 123 23.04 39.71 26.01
N GLU A 124 23.22 38.39 26.06
CA GLU A 124 24.45 37.73 25.61
C GLU A 124 24.42 37.44 24.11
N SER A 125 25.45 37.86 23.39
CA SER A 125 25.53 37.59 21.96
C SER A 125 25.70 36.10 21.65
N VAL A 126 25.00 35.64 20.61
CA VAL A 126 25.16 34.28 20.07
C VAL A 126 26.22 34.19 18.97
N LYS A 127 26.88 35.31 18.62
CA LYS A 127 27.90 35.35 17.58
C LYS A 127 29.09 34.46 17.97
N GLY A 128 29.47 33.57 17.05
CA GLY A 128 30.59 32.64 17.25
C GLY A 128 30.25 31.40 18.09
N ARG A 129 29.04 31.30 18.65
CA ARG A 129 28.56 30.09 19.33
C ARG A 129 28.15 29.02 18.31
N SER A 130 28.35 27.75 18.66
CA SER A 130 27.87 26.63 17.85
C SER A 130 26.34 26.50 17.93
N THR A 131 25.75 25.75 17.00
CA THR A 131 24.30 25.45 17.04
C THR A 131 23.92 24.73 18.32
N ASP A 132 24.75 23.81 18.81
CA ASP A 132 24.50 23.05 20.04
C ASP A 132 24.51 23.97 21.26
N GLN A 133 25.50 24.87 21.37
CA GLN A 133 25.57 25.86 22.45
C GLN A 133 24.34 26.77 22.47
N VAL A 134 23.87 27.24 21.31
CA VAL A 134 22.65 28.07 21.26
C VAL A 134 21.41 27.25 21.59
N SER A 135 21.35 25.98 21.18
CA SER A 135 20.26 25.05 21.52
C SER A 135 20.14 24.84 23.03
N GLU A 136 21.27 24.66 23.72
CA GLU A 136 21.31 24.52 25.19
C GLU A 136 20.75 25.75 25.91
N ILE A 137 21.07 26.96 25.42
CA ILE A 137 20.56 28.23 25.99
C ILE A 137 19.04 28.36 25.75
N LEU A 138 18.55 27.96 24.58
CA LEU A 138 17.12 28.04 24.24
C LEU A 138 16.29 26.99 24.99
N LYS A 139 16.89 25.85 25.34
CA LYS A 139 16.30 24.85 26.24
C LYS A 139 16.33 25.33 27.69
N GLY A 140 15.50 24.73 28.52
CA GLY A 140 15.44 25.05 29.94
C GLY A 140 14.14 24.58 30.58
N ALA A 141 14.00 24.82 31.89
CA ALA A 141 12.80 24.41 32.62
C ALA A 141 11.54 25.11 32.06
N PRO A 142 10.45 24.38 31.77
CA PRO A 142 9.17 24.97 31.40
C PRO A 142 8.68 25.98 32.45
N GLY A 143 8.07 27.08 31.99
CA GLY A 143 7.62 28.21 32.81
C GLY A 143 8.69 29.27 33.09
N THR A 144 9.95 29.04 32.68
CA THR A 144 10.99 30.08 32.75
C THR A 144 10.90 31.02 31.55
N THR A 145 11.14 32.31 31.78
CA THR A 145 11.12 33.34 30.73
C THR A 145 12.53 33.82 30.41
N PHE A 146 12.74 34.26 29.16
CA PHE A 146 13.97 34.91 28.74
C PHE A 146 13.71 35.90 27.59
N SER A 147 14.64 36.82 27.39
CA SER A 147 14.61 37.79 26.30
C SER A 147 15.43 37.29 25.11
N ILE A 148 14.87 37.39 23.89
CA ILE A 148 15.59 37.10 22.65
C ILE A 148 15.57 38.31 21.74
N GLU A 149 16.73 38.69 21.23
CA GLU A 149 16.87 39.73 20.23
C GLU A 149 17.12 39.08 18.86
N ILE A 150 16.24 39.36 17.91
CA ILE A 150 16.34 38.86 16.55
C ILE A 150 16.47 40.01 15.55
N LYS A 151 17.11 39.75 14.42
CA LYS A 151 17.05 40.58 13.22
C LYS A 151 16.12 39.94 12.20
N ARG A 152 15.04 40.63 11.87
CA ARG A 152 14.12 40.29 10.78
C ARG A 152 14.20 41.37 9.72
N ASN A 153 14.64 41.00 8.52
CA ASN A 153 15.02 41.97 7.48
C ASN A 153 16.04 42.97 8.05
N ASP A 154 15.76 44.28 8.03
CA ASP A 154 16.62 45.32 8.61
C ASP A 154 16.16 45.82 9.99
N GLN A 155 15.18 45.16 10.60
CA GLN A 155 14.66 45.54 11.91
C GLN A 155 15.17 44.60 13.00
N VAL A 156 15.60 45.19 14.11
CA VAL A 156 15.91 44.46 15.35
C VAL A 156 14.64 44.43 16.20
N ILE A 157 14.27 43.23 16.63
CA ILE A 157 13.05 42.97 17.39
C ILE A 157 13.44 42.19 18.64
N THR A 158 13.05 42.70 19.80
CA THR A 158 13.18 41.99 21.09
C THR A 158 11.86 41.31 21.43
N LYS A 159 11.94 40.08 21.91
CA LYS A 159 10.79 39.27 22.33
C LYS A 159 11.07 38.64 23.69
N GLU A 160 10.10 38.67 24.58
CA GLU A 160 10.07 37.82 25.76
C GLU A 160 9.42 36.48 25.39
N ILE A 161 10.07 35.38 25.75
CA ILE A 161 9.58 34.03 25.49
C ILE A 161 9.57 33.22 26.78
N GLU A 162 8.42 32.63 27.08
CA GLU A 162 8.27 31.62 28.13
C GLU A 162 8.54 30.24 27.54
N ARG A 163 9.47 29.48 28.14
CA ARG A 163 9.73 28.09 27.75
C ARG A 163 8.53 27.23 28.12
N GLU A 164 8.19 26.28 27.27
CA GLU A 164 7.15 25.29 27.55
C GLU A 164 7.63 23.86 27.27
N GLU A 165 6.85 22.86 27.66
CA GLU A 165 7.10 21.48 27.26
C GLU A 165 6.77 21.32 25.77
N VAL A 166 7.79 21.05 24.97
CA VAL A 166 7.71 20.82 23.55
C VAL A 166 7.62 19.32 23.31
N HIS A 167 6.57 18.89 22.61
CA HIS A 167 6.45 17.53 22.08
C HIS A 167 6.69 17.53 20.57
N VAL A 168 7.73 16.83 20.13
CA VAL A 168 8.00 16.60 18.70
C VAL A 168 7.29 15.34 18.26
N ASN A 169 6.23 15.50 17.46
CA ASN A 169 5.46 14.38 16.93
C ASN A 169 6.36 13.42 16.14
N SER A 170 6.20 12.12 16.41
CA SER A 170 6.74 11.04 15.58
C SER A 170 6.09 10.99 14.21
N VAL A 171 4.82 11.43 14.12
CA VAL A 171 4.06 11.55 12.88
C VAL A 171 4.04 13.01 12.42
N PRO A 172 5.02 13.49 11.64
CA PRO A 172 5.08 14.88 11.20
C PRO A 172 4.00 15.25 10.17
N TYR A 173 3.37 14.26 9.52
CA TYR A 173 2.29 14.49 8.56
C TYR A 173 1.41 13.24 8.38
N ALA A 174 0.09 13.48 8.35
CA ALA A 174 -0.91 12.53 7.91
C ALA A 174 -1.91 13.24 6.99
N GLY A 175 -2.29 12.60 5.88
CA GLY A 175 -3.18 13.22 4.90
C GLY A 175 -3.67 12.25 3.83
N MET A 176 -4.64 12.69 3.04
CA MET A 176 -5.18 11.89 1.94
C MET A 176 -4.37 12.08 0.66
N LEU A 177 -4.00 10.97 0.03
CA LEU A 177 -3.57 10.91 -1.37
C LEU A 177 -4.78 10.73 -2.30
N ASP A 178 -4.56 10.83 -3.61
CA ASP A 178 -5.63 10.57 -4.59
C ASP A 178 -6.22 9.16 -4.45
N ASN A 179 -7.47 9.02 -4.89
CA ASN A 179 -8.24 7.77 -4.96
C ASN A 179 -8.63 7.16 -3.61
N GLY A 180 -8.54 7.92 -2.52
CA GLY A 180 -8.95 7.47 -1.19
C GLY A 180 -7.88 6.63 -0.48
N VAL A 181 -6.60 6.91 -0.73
CA VAL A 181 -5.47 6.27 -0.06
C VAL A 181 -4.95 7.22 1.02
N GLY A 182 -4.89 6.79 2.27
CA GLY A 182 -4.28 7.57 3.35
C GLY A 182 -2.75 7.50 3.27
N TYR A 183 -2.08 8.55 3.74
CA TYR A 183 -0.64 8.62 3.87
C TYR A 183 -0.29 9.05 5.29
N ILE A 184 0.65 8.34 5.91
CA ILE A 184 1.20 8.65 7.24
C ILE A 184 2.71 8.61 7.13
N SER A 185 3.37 9.72 7.43
CA SER A 185 4.83 9.78 7.57
C SER A 185 5.22 9.53 9.03
N LEU A 186 6.15 8.62 9.26
CA LEU A 186 6.73 8.39 10.60
C LEU A 186 8.22 8.73 10.55
N SER A 187 8.66 9.73 11.30
CA SER A 187 10.05 10.21 11.30
C SER A 187 10.94 9.54 12.35
N SER A 188 10.37 9.06 13.46
CA SER A 188 11.09 8.39 14.54
C SER A 188 10.17 7.46 15.33
N PHE A 189 10.73 6.47 16.02
CA PHE A 189 10.00 5.58 16.94
C PHE A 189 10.20 6.03 18.40
N THR A 190 9.63 7.19 18.77
CA THR A 190 9.58 7.65 20.17
C THR A 190 8.45 6.96 20.92
N GLN A 191 8.42 7.08 22.26
CA GLN A 191 7.51 6.36 23.16
C GLN A 191 6.02 6.33 22.76
N ASN A 192 5.52 7.31 21.98
CA ASN A 192 4.13 7.42 21.59
C ASN A 192 3.85 7.16 20.09
N ALA A 193 4.87 6.78 19.31
CA ALA A 193 4.79 6.66 17.85
C ALA A 193 3.61 5.78 17.37
N SER A 194 3.39 4.62 17.99
CA SER A 194 2.28 3.73 17.62
C SER A 194 0.90 4.31 17.92
N MET A 195 0.78 5.14 18.97
CA MET A 195 -0.47 5.83 19.30
C MET A 195 -0.74 6.96 18.33
N GLU A 196 0.28 7.76 17.98
CA GLU A 196 0.17 8.83 16.99
C GLU A 196 -0.23 8.29 15.61
N ILE A 197 0.35 7.16 15.17
CA ILE A 197 -0.07 6.51 13.91
C ILE A 197 -1.53 6.07 14.00
N LYS A 198 -1.94 5.49 15.12
CA LYS A 198 -3.32 5.02 15.31
C LYS A 198 -4.32 6.18 15.32
N GLU A 199 -3.96 7.32 15.90
CA GLU A 199 -4.80 8.52 15.89
C GLU A 199 -4.88 9.13 14.49
N ALA A 200 -3.74 9.31 13.82
CA ALA A 200 -3.67 9.75 12.43
C ALA A 200 -4.52 8.86 11.50
N TRP A 201 -4.43 7.54 11.67
CA TRP A 201 -5.26 6.57 10.96
C TRP A 201 -6.74 6.83 11.16
N LYS A 202 -7.18 6.92 12.42
CA LYS A 202 -8.59 7.09 12.77
C LYS A 202 -9.15 8.38 12.21
N ASN A 203 -8.41 9.48 12.31
CA ASN A 203 -8.82 10.76 11.74
C ASN A 203 -9.03 10.64 10.23
N LEU A 204 -8.09 9.99 9.52
CA LEU A 204 -8.22 9.74 8.08
C LEU A 204 -9.40 8.83 7.73
N GLU A 205 -9.71 7.83 8.57
CA GLU A 205 -10.83 6.91 8.39
C GLU A 205 -12.20 7.54 8.67
N GLU A 206 -12.27 8.42 9.67
CA GLU A 206 -13.49 9.17 10.02
C GLU A 206 -13.83 10.21 8.95
N GLU A 207 -12.82 10.88 8.40
CA GLU A 207 -13.00 11.86 7.32
C GLU A 207 -13.28 11.20 5.96
N HIS A 208 -12.73 10.01 5.73
CA HIS A 208 -12.76 9.35 4.42
C HIS A 208 -12.85 7.82 4.49
N ALA A 209 -13.60 7.22 3.55
CA ALA A 209 -13.58 5.77 3.37
C ALA A 209 -12.24 5.29 2.76
N LEU A 210 -11.28 4.94 3.62
CA LEU A 210 -9.94 4.50 3.22
C LEU A 210 -10.00 3.25 2.34
N LYS A 211 -9.28 3.30 1.21
CA LYS A 211 -9.10 2.18 0.28
C LYS A 211 -7.71 1.54 0.39
N GLY A 212 -6.79 2.21 1.07
CA GLY A 212 -5.41 1.77 1.32
C GLY A 212 -4.69 2.76 2.21
N LEU A 213 -3.55 2.35 2.77
CA LEU A 213 -2.62 3.20 3.51
C LEU A 213 -1.21 3.09 2.92
N VAL A 214 -0.53 4.23 2.81
CA VAL A 214 0.92 4.33 2.67
C VAL A 214 1.52 4.74 4.02
N LEU A 215 2.40 3.90 4.58
CA LEU A 215 3.22 4.23 5.74
C LEU A 215 4.63 4.56 5.25
N ASP A 216 5.05 5.80 5.41
CA ASP A 216 6.37 6.27 4.96
C ASP A 216 7.40 6.22 6.09
N LEU A 217 8.41 5.37 5.91
CA LEU A 217 9.55 5.18 6.82
C LEU A 217 10.86 5.68 6.20
N ARG A 218 10.81 6.41 5.09
CA ARG A 218 12.01 6.98 4.45
C ARG A 218 12.70 7.96 5.40
N ASN A 219 14.03 7.90 5.45
CA ASN A 219 14.87 8.71 6.34
C ASN A 219 14.57 8.56 7.84
N ASN A 220 13.87 7.49 8.26
CA ASN A 220 13.61 7.19 9.66
C ASN A 220 14.70 6.25 10.22
N PRO A 221 15.59 6.73 11.11
CA PRO A 221 16.71 5.95 11.65
C PRO A 221 16.28 4.87 12.66
N GLY A 222 14.99 4.77 12.96
CA GLY A 222 14.41 3.85 13.91
C GLY A 222 14.08 4.51 15.24
N GLY A 223 14.40 3.83 16.34
CA GLY A 223 14.08 4.26 17.71
C GLY A 223 13.76 3.06 18.58
N LEU A 224 12.75 3.19 19.44
CA LEU A 224 12.41 2.18 20.43
C LEU A 224 11.91 0.87 19.79
N LEU A 225 12.52 -0.25 20.19
CA LEU A 225 12.09 -1.60 19.79
C LEU A 225 10.62 -1.88 20.17
N ALA A 226 10.21 -1.44 21.36
CA ALA A 226 8.83 -1.59 21.82
C ALA A 226 7.83 -0.95 20.85
N GLU A 227 8.18 0.20 20.27
CA GLU A 227 7.32 0.90 19.33
C GLU A 227 7.32 0.26 17.95
N ALA A 228 8.43 -0.33 17.50
CA ALA A 228 8.44 -1.17 16.29
C ALA A 228 7.44 -2.33 16.41
N ILE A 229 7.38 -2.97 17.58
CA ILE A 229 6.43 -4.05 17.90
C ILE A 229 5.00 -3.51 17.89
N ASN A 230 4.75 -2.38 18.56
CA ASN A 230 3.42 -1.79 18.66
C ASN A 230 2.89 -1.32 17.30
N VAL A 231 3.71 -0.65 16.47
CA VAL A 231 3.37 -0.24 15.11
C VAL A 231 3.04 -1.46 14.24
N THR A 232 3.85 -2.53 14.31
CA THR A 232 3.57 -3.77 13.59
C THR A 232 2.24 -4.40 14.03
N ASN A 233 1.94 -4.36 15.33
CA ASN A 233 0.70 -4.90 15.88
C ASN A 233 -0.56 -4.19 15.35
N LEU A 234 -0.46 -2.95 14.87
CA LEU A 234 -1.60 -2.27 14.24
C LEU A 234 -2.15 -3.05 13.03
N PHE A 235 -1.28 -3.79 12.32
CA PHE A 235 -1.60 -4.42 11.04
C PHE A 235 -1.60 -5.95 11.05
N ILE A 236 -1.13 -6.57 12.13
CA ILE A 236 -0.98 -8.03 12.23
C ILE A 236 -1.66 -8.52 13.51
N ASP A 237 -2.37 -9.66 13.39
CA ASP A 237 -3.06 -10.33 14.49
C ASP A 237 -2.20 -10.53 15.74
N LYS A 238 -2.88 -10.59 16.90
CA LYS A 238 -2.27 -10.91 18.20
C LYS A 238 -1.54 -12.26 18.18
N GLY A 239 -0.39 -12.32 18.84
CA GLY A 239 0.41 -13.54 19.03
C GLY A 239 1.36 -13.88 17.88
N LYS A 240 1.42 -13.03 16.84
CA LYS A 240 2.35 -13.17 15.72
C LYS A 240 3.74 -12.67 16.13
N GLU A 241 4.78 -13.39 15.73
CA GLU A 241 6.16 -13.01 15.96
C GLU A 241 6.51 -11.76 15.18
N VAL A 242 7.13 -10.78 15.83
CA VAL A 242 7.62 -9.56 15.17
C VAL A 242 9.12 -9.68 14.95
N VAL A 243 9.86 -10.04 15.99
CA VAL A 243 11.31 -10.07 15.92
C VAL A 243 11.87 -11.02 16.96
N GLN A 244 12.88 -11.78 16.58
CA GLN A 244 13.70 -12.58 17.48
C GLN A 244 15.04 -11.89 17.71
N THR A 245 15.54 -11.93 18.95
CA THR A 245 16.87 -11.44 19.33
C THR A 245 17.73 -12.60 19.77
N LYS A 246 19.04 -12.54 19.43
CA LYS A 246 20.05 -13.51 19.84
C LYS A 246 21.27 -12.76 20.34
N GLY A 247 21.50 -12.82 21.65
CA GLY A 247 22.65 -12.22 22.31
C GLY A 247 23.59 -13.24 22.96
N LYS A 248 24.68 -12.74 23.53
CA LYS A 248 25.70 -13.57 24.21
C LYS A 248 25.15 -14.28 25.45
N MET A 249 24.27 -13.62 26.20
CA MET A 249 23.61 -14.20 27.38
C MET A 249 22.22 -14.71 27.01
N GLU A 250 21.78 -15.78 27.67
CA GLU A 250 20.48 -16.41 27.43
C GLU A 250 19.32 -15.43 27.64
N GLU A 251 19.43 -14.52 28.61
CA GLU A 251 18.44 -13.46 28.88
C GLU A 251 18.20 -12.51 27.69
N TRP A 252 19.15 -12.40 26.76
CA TRP A 252 19.06 -11.57 25.54
C TRP A 252 18.61 -12.37 24.31
N GLN A 253 18.26 -13.65 24.51
CA GLN A 253 17.61 -14.47 23.50
C GLN A 253 16.09 -14.41 23.71
N ARG A 254 15.42 -13.51 23.00
CA ARG A 254 13.97 -13.26 23.17
C ARG A 254 13.23 -13.28 21.85
N VAL A 255 12.00 -13.81 21.87
CA VAL A 255 11.04 -13.72 20.77
C VAL A 255 9.96 -12.73 21.16
N TYR A 256 9.87 -11.62 20.43
CA TYR A 256 8.87 -10.58 20.64
C TYR A 256 7.65 -10.83 19.75
N LYS A 257 6.46 -10.72 20.32
CA LYS A 257 5.18 -11.00 19.65
C LYS A 257 4.21 -9.84 19.80
N THR A 258 3.26 -9.74 18.88
CA THR A 258 2.12 -8.82 18.99
C THR A 258 1.26 -9.17 20.21
N LEU A 259 0.92 -8.18 21.03
CA LEU A 259 0.25 -8.37 22.32
C LEU A 259 -1.24 -7.99 22.29
N LYS A 260 -1.61 -7.05 21.42
CA LYS A 260 -2.95 -6.45 21.31
C LYS A 260 -3.69 -6.99 20.08
N LYS A 261 -5.01 -6.78 20.03
CA LYS A 261 -5.79 -7.00 18.81
C LYS A 261 -5.35 -5.95 17.76
N ALA A 262 -5.19 -6.37 16.51
CA ALA A 262 -4.88 -5.46 15.41
C ALA A 262 -6.02 -4.45 15.17
N GLU A 263 -5.65 -3.26 14.68
CA GLU A 263 -6.63 -2.26 14.23
C GLU A 263 -7.19 -2.68 12.86
N ASP A 264 -6.31 -3.01 11.90
CA ASP A 264 -6.74 -3.45 10.57
C ASP A 264 -5.76 -4.46 9.92
N THR A 265 -6.26 -5.67 9.68
CA THR A 265 -5.51 -6.77 9.07
C THR A 265 -5.74 -6.93 7.55
N GLU A 266 -6.60 -6.12 6.93
CA GLU A 266 -7.11 -6.33 5.57
C GLU A 266 -6.83 -5.18 4.59
N ILE A 267 -6.80 -3.94 5.07
CA ILE A 267 -6.57 -2.75 4.25
C ILE A 267 -5.25 -2.87 3.47
N PRO A 268 -5.24 -2.56 2.16
CA PRO A 268 -4.00 -2.50 1.39
C PRO A 268 -2.97 -1.59 2.06
N LEU A 269 -1.78 -2.12 2.32
CA LEU A 269 -0.71 -1.40 2.98
C LEU A 269 0.53 -1.39 2.09
N ALA A 270 1.05 -0.19 1.82
CA ALA A 270 2.35 0.00 1.23
C ALA A 270 3.29 0.66 2.25
N ILE A 271 4.54 0.24 2.28
CA ILE A 271 5.57 0.83 3.14
C ILE A 271 6.64 1.45 2.25
N LEU A 272 6.96 2.71 2.47
CA LEU A 272 8.04 3.38 1.74
C LEU A 272 9.32 3.32 2.58
N ILE A 273 10.43 2.90 1.96
CA ILE A 273 11.75 2.83 2.60
C ILE A 273 12.85 3.40 1.69
N ASN A 274 13.94 3.84 2.30
CA ASN A 274 15.17 4.17 1.59
C ASN A 274 16.40 3.84 2.43
N SER A 275 17.60 4.21 1.97
CA SER A 275 18.86 3.97 2.68
C SER A 275 18.95 4.62 4.07
N GLY A 276 18.10 5.60 4.38
CA GLY A 276 17.96 6.20 5.71
C GLY A 276 17.00 5.47 6.65
N SER A 277 16.22 4.50 6.14
CA SER A 277 15.38 3.64 6.97
C SER A 277 16.25 2.63 7.72
N ALA A 278 16.28 2.69 9.06
CA ALA A 278 17.15 1.83 9.86
C ALA A 278 16.44 1.24 11.09
N SER A 279 16.96 0.14 11.63
CA SER A 279 16.59 -0.42 12.94
C SER A 279 15.08 -0.69 13.09
N ALA A 280 14.36 0.03 13.97
CA ALA A 280 12.92 -0.12 14.14
C ALA A 280 12.12 -0.01 12.83
N SER A 281 12.52 0.88 11.92
CA SER A 281 11.93 0.99 10.57
C SER A 281 12.08 -0.31 9.77
N GLU A 282 13.24 -0.96 9.89
CA GLU A 282 13.56 -2.22 9.21
C GLU A 282 12.83 -3.41 9.84
N ILE A 283 12.62 -3.38 11.16
CA ILE A 283 11.78 -4.37 11.87
C ILE A 283 10.34 -4.27 11.35
N VAL A 284 9.74 -3.08 11.29
CA VAL A 284 8.37 -2.89 10.79
C VAL A 284 8.25 -3.30 9.33
N ALA A 285 9.12 -2.76 8.46
CA ALA A 285 9.10 -3.07 7.02
C ALA A 285 9.35 -4.56 6.75
N GLY A 286 10.39 -5.13 7.37
CA GLY A 286 10.76 -6.53 7.21
C GLY A 286 9.71 -7.49 7.75
N THR A 287 9.11 -7.20 8.90
CA THR A 287 8.04 -8.04 9.48
C THR A 287 6.79 -8.03 8.61
N LEU A 288 6.33 -6.85 8.20
CA LEU A 288 5.14 -6.74 7.36
C LEU A 288 5.36 -7.32 5.95
N GLN A 289 6.60 -7.26 5.44
CA GLN A 289 7.00 -7.97 4.21
C GLN A 289 6.99 -9.49 4.40
N ASP A 290 7.59 -9.99 5.50
CA ASP A 290 7.69 -11.41 5.83
C ASP A 290 6.33 -12.09 5.98
N TYR A 291 5.31 -11.37 6.46
CA TYR A 291 3.93 -11.85 6.55
C TYR A 291 3.09 -11.61 5.29
N ASP A 292 3.68 -11.07 4.22
CA ASP A 292 2.96 -10.60 3.03
C ASP A 292 1.80 -9.64 3.35
N ARG A 293 1.93 -8.91 4.46
CA ARG A 293 0.92 -7.94 4.94
C ARG A 293 1.03 -6.61 4.20
N ALA A 294 2.24 -6.24 3.79
CA ALA A 294 2.51 -5.01 3.04
C ALA A 294 3.38 -5.27 1.80
N VAL A 295 3.31 -4.32 0.86
CA VAL A 295 4.29 -4.18 -0.23
C VAL A 295 5.27 -3.09 0.14
N VAL A 296 6.56 -3.41 0.13
CA VAL A 296 7.66 -2.49 0.41
C VAL A 296 8.12 -1.85 -0.90
N ILE A 297 8.18 -0.53 -0.95
CA ILE A 297 8.50 0.26 -2.14
C ILE A 297 9.65 1.21 -1.81
N GLY A 298 10.59 1.40 -2.73
CA GLY A 298 11.64 2.40 -2.58
C GLY A 298 13.03 1.84 -2.86
N GLN A 299 13.97 2.13 -1.97
CA GLN A 299 15.36 1.68 -2.06
C GLN A 299 15.68 0.72 -0.90
N ARG A 300 16.79 -0.01 -1.02
CA ARG A 300 17.29 -0.87 0.06
C ARG A 300 17.52 -0.03 1.32
N SER A 301 17.10 -0.56 2.47
CA SER A 301 17.27 0.10 3.77
C SER A 301 18.72 0.07 4.27
N PHE A 302 18.96 0.68 5.43
CA PHE A 302 20.31 0.89 5.95
C PHE A 302 21.09 -0.40 6.28
N GLY A 303 20.42 -1.40 6.84
CA GLY A 303 20.99 -2.69 7.23
C GLY A 303 21.50 -2.76 8.66
N LYS A 304 20.77 -2.20 9.63
CA LYS A 304 21.12 -2.29 11.06
C LYS A 304 20.31 -3.39 11.74
N GLY A 305 20.90 -4.57 11.85
CA GLY A 305 20.38 -5.78 12.52
C GLY A 305 20.81 -5.94 13.98
N LEU A 306 21.19 -4.85 14.67
CA LEU A 306 21.73 -4.85 16.03
C LEU A 306 20.77 -4.23 17.04
N VAL A 307 20.68 -4.82 18.23
CA VAL A 307 19.91 -4.33 19.38
C VAL A 307 20.84 -3.75 20.42
N GLN A 308 20.54 -2.52 20.85
CA GLN A 308 21.24 -1.87 21.93
C GLN A 308 20.40 -1.86 23.20
N GLU A 309 21.05 -1.98 24.34
CA GLU A 309 20.47 -1.78 25.67
C GLU A 309 21.21 -0.63 26.35
N THR A 310 20.48 0.22 27.06
CA THR A 310 21.08 1.31 27.84
C THR A 310 21.21 0.88 29.29
N ARG A 311 22.39 1.11 29.88
CA ARG A 311 22.69 0.80 31.28
C ARG A 311 23.16 2.04 32.00
N GLN A 312 22.62 2.24 33.20
CA GLN A 312 23.07 3.30 34.09
C GLN A 312 24.47 2.98 34.62
N LEU A 313 25.28 4.02 34.71
CA LEU A 313 26.60 4.02 35.31
C LEU A 313 26.62 4.99 36.50
N PRO A 314 27.65 4.97 37.36
CA PRO A 314 27.81 5.95 38.42
C PRO A 314 27.79 7.40 37.92
N TYR A 315 27.45 8.32 38.82
CA TYR A 315 27.45 9.76 38.56
C TYR A 315 26.51 10.17 37.40
N GLY A 316 25.34 9.55 37.32
CA GLY A 316 24.29 9.92 36.35
C GLY A 316 24.56 9.52 34.89
N SER A 317 25.78 9.09 34.56
CA SER A 317 26.17 8.68 33.22
C SER A 317 25.50 7.36 32.78
N GLN A 318 25.53 7.07 31.47
CA GLN A 318 24.98 5.85 30.90
C GLN A 318 25.89 5.27 29.83
N VAL A 319 25.74 3.98 29.57
CA VAL A 319 26.35 3.31 28.43
C VAL A 319 25.28 2.61 27.62
N LYS A 320 25.26 2.87 26.31
CA LYS A 320 24.42 2.18 25.35
C LYS A 320 25.26 1.10 24.68
N ILE A 321 24.91 -0.16 24.86
CA ILE A 321 25.73 -1.31 24.45
C ILE A 321 24.96 -2.19 23.48
N THR A 322 25.61 -2.59 22.38
CA THR A 322 25.08 -3.65 21.51
C THR A 322 25.12 -5.01 22.22
N ILE A 323 23.95 -5.58 22.49
CA ILE A 323 23.80 -6.82 23.27
C ILE A 323 23.34 -8.03 22.45
N ALA A 324 22.69 -7.80 21.31
CA ALA A 324 22.10 -8.85 20.49
C ALA A 324 22.02 -8.47 19.02
N LYS A 325 21.96 -9.50 18.17
CA LYS A 325 21.50 -9.39 16.78
C LYS A 325 20.01 -9.69 16.72
N TYR A 326 19.27 -9.10 15.79
CA TYR A 326 17.85 -9.42 15.59
C TYR A 326 17.57 -10.07 14.24
N TYR A 327 16.50 -10.86 14.20
CA TYR A 327 16.06 -11.66 13.08
C TYR A 327 14.57 -11.39 12.85
N THR A 328 14.18 -11.20 11.60
CA THR A 328 12.76 -11.04 11.23
C THR A 328 12.04 -12.41 11.23
N PRO A 329 10.71 -12.49 11.12
CA PRO A 329 9.97 -13.76 11.24
C PRO A 329 10.34 -14.85 10.22
N SER A 330 10.84 -14.46 9.03
CA SER A 330 11.38 -15.43 8.06
C SER A 330 12.74 -16.03 8.49
N GLY A 331 13.36 -15.50 9.54
CA GLY A 331 14.64 -15.96 10.10
C GLY A 331 15.86 -15.22 9.57
N ARG A 332 15.71 -14.17 8.75
CA ARG A 332 16.82 -13.42 8.16
C ARG A 332 17.41 -12.39 9.13
N LEU A 333 18.75 -12.33 9.18
CA LEU A 333 19.52 -11.27 9.84
C LEU A 333 19.82 -10.17 8.83
N ILE A 334 19.22 -9.00 9.00
CA ILE A 334 19.34 -7.94 8.00
C ILE A 334 20.64 -7.13 8.10
N GLN A 335 21.48 -7.40 9.11
CA GLN A 335 22.73 -6.68 9.38
C GLN A 335 23.65 -6.68 8.15
N ALA A 336 23.95 -5.49 7.62
CA ALA A 336 24.72 -5.33 6.38
C ALA A 336 26.25 -5.37 6.58
N ILE A 337 26.73 -4.89 7.73
CA ILE A 337 28.17 -4.82 8.04
C ILE A 337 28.51 -5.94 9.01
N ASP A 338 29.54 -6.71 8.70
CA ASP A 338 30.09 -7.66 9.66
C ASP A 338 31.11 -6.97 10.57
N TYR A 339 30.76 -6.86 11.86
CA TYR A 339 31.65 -6.32 12.89
C TYR A 339 32.47 -7.42 13.57
N ALA A 340 32.15 -8.70 13.35
CA ALA A 340 32.86 -9.82 13.93
C ALA A 340 34.11 -10.19 13.11
N GLU A 341 34.04 -10.07 11.79
CA GLU A 341 35.13 -10.35 10.87
C GLU A 341 35.67 -9.04 10.27
N ARG A 342 36.81 -8.59 10.78
CA ARG A 342 37.55 -7.44 10.24
C ARG A 342 38.51 -7.91 9.14
N ALA A 343 38.72 -7.09 8.13
CA ALA A 343 39.76 -7.31 7.14
C ALA A 343 41.16 -7.21 7.78
N ASP A 344 42.20 -7.64 7.06
CA ASP A 344 43.59 -7.62 7.54
C ASP A 344 44.09 -6.22 7.93
N ASP A 345 43.51 -5.17 7.34
CA ASP A 345 43.78 -3.76 7.66
C ASP A 345 42.94 -3.23 8.85
N GLY A 346 42.14 -4.09 9.49
CA GLY A 346 41.25 -3.77 10.60
C GLY A 346 39.91 -3.15 10.19
N SER A 347 39.65 -2.93 8.89
CA SER A 347 38.40 -2.34 8.40
C SER A 347 37.22 -3.33 8.48
N VAL A 348 36.01 -2.76 8.61
CA VAL A 348 34.75 -3.53 8.57
C VAL A 348 34.16 -3.47 7.17
N THR A 349 33.69 -4.61 6.65
CA THR A 349 33.19 -4.70 5.28
C THR A 349 31.69 -4.98 5.24
N LYS A 350 31.05 -4.57 4.14
CA LYS A 350 29.66 -4.94 3.86
C LYS A 350 29.61 -6.34 3.28
N ILE A 351 28.59 -7.10 3.67
CA ILE A 351 28.32 -8.42 3.08
C ILE A 351 28.03 -8.24 1.59
N PRO A 352 28.82 -8.84 0.68
CA PRO A 352 28.58 -8.77 -0.75
C PRO A 352 27.25 -9.42 -1.13
N ASP A 353 26.56 -8.87 -2.15
CA ASP A 353 25.26 -9.39 -2.59
C ASP A 353 25.30 -10.88 -2.98
N SER A 354 26.44 -11.37 -3.48
CA SER A 354 26.66 -12.77 -3.85
C SER A 354 26.73 -13.75 -2.67
N LEU A 355 26.97 -13.26 -1.45
CA LEU A 355 27.09 -14.07 -0.23
C LEU A 355 25.82 -14.06 0.63
N ARG A 356 24.78 -13.34 0.20
CA ARG A 356 23.52 -13.23 0.94
C ARG A 356 22.69 -14.49 0.81
N THR A 357 22.11 -14.92 1.92
CA THR A 357 21.24 -16.10 1.99
C THR A 357 19.81 -15.73 1.62
N ARG A 358 19.19 -16.58 0.79
CA ARG A 358 17.80 -16.45 0.38
C ARG A 358 16.86 -17.10 1.41
N PHE A 359 15.86 -16.32 1.82
CA PHE A 359 14.74 -16.68 2.67
C PHE A 359 13.41 -16.52 1.90
N GLN A 360 12.30 -16.82 2.56
CA GLN A 360 10.96 -16.71 1.99
C GLN A 360 9.98 -16.09 2.98
N THR A 361 9.07 -15.26 2.47
CA THR A 361 7.91 -14.77 3.22
C THR A 361 6.90 -15.91 3.48
N GLU A 362 5.85 -15.67 4.28
CA GLU A 362 4.78 -16.64 4.58
C GLU A 362 4.11 -17.16 3.28
N ALA A 363 3.95 -16.30 2.28
CA ALA A 363 3.47 -16.61 0.94
C ALA A 363 4.62 -16.86 -0.06
N GLY A 364 5.81 -17.28 0.37
CA GLY A 364 6.85 -17.83 -0.53
C GLY A 364 7.61 -16.82 -1.40
N ARG A 365 7.43 -15.51 -1.18
CA ARG A 365 8.18 -14.47 -1.91
C ARG A 365 9.65 -14.50 -1.50
N PRO A 366 10.61 -14.43 -2.44
CA PRO A 366 12.02 -14.39 -2.09
C PRO A 366 12.35 -13.12 -1.31
N VAL A 367 13.04 -13.29 -0.18
CA VAL A 367 13.63 -12.23 0.62
C VAL A 367 15.06 -12.63 1.00
N TYR A 368 15.91 -11.68 1.37
CA TYR A 368 17.33 -11.93 1.60
C TYR A 368 17.78 -11.33 2.94
N ASP A 369 18.78 -11.94 3.55
CA ASP A 369 19.50 -11.40 4.71
C ASP A 369 20.58 -10.39 4.29
N GLY A 370 21.43 -9.94 5.22
CA GLY A 370 22.75 -9.38 4.92
C GLY A 370 22.78 -8.12 4.03
N GLY A 371 22.10 -7.03 4.41
CA GLY A 371 22.09 -5.82 3.57
C GLY A 371 20.98 -4.80 3.85
N GLY A 372 20.12 -5.05 4.85
CA GLY A 372 18.85 -4.35 5.03
C GLY A 372 17.68 -5.07 4.34
N ILE A 373 16.54 -4.39 4.33
CA ILE A 373 15.31 -4.78 3.67
C ILE A 373 15.41 -4.36 2.20
N ASP A 374 15.36 -5.34 1.29
CA ASP A 374 15.15 -5.08 -0.12
C ASP A 374 13.67 -4.73 -0.38
N PRO A 375 13.40 -3.65 -1.12
CA PRO A 375 12.03 -3.30 -1.51
C PRO A 375 11.50 -4.30 -2.53
N ASP A 376 10.20 -4.61 -2.42
CA ASP A 376 9.50 -5.42 -3.42
C ASP A 376 9.39 -4.70 -4.76
N ILE A 377 9.22 -3.38 -4.70
CA ILE A 377 9.24 -2.51 -5.88
C ILE A 377 10.37 -1.52 -5.71
N LYS A 378 11.48 -1.80 -6.38
CA LYS A 378 12.62 -0.91 -6.40
C LYS A 378 12.32 0.39 -7.14
N THR A 379 12.76 1.49 -6.58
CA THR A 379 12.88 2.80 -7.22
C THR A 379 14.35 3.19 -7.24
N GLU A 380 14.73 3.94 -8.26
CA GLU A 380 16.02 4.60 -8.30
C GLU A 380 15.78 6.06 -7.98
N GLN A 381 16.52 6.60 -7.01
CA GLN A 381 16.58 8.05 -6.87
C GLN A 381 17.72 8.57 -7.75
N PRO A 382 17.44 9.57 -8.60
CA PRO A 382 18.49 10.23 -9.35
C PRO A 382 19.47 10.86 -8.37
N LYS A 383 20.77 10.72 -8.66
CA LYS A 383 21.80 11.42 -7.90
C LYS A 383 21.54 12.92 -8.01
N ALA A 384 21.46 13.60 -6.87
CA ALA A 384 21.31 15.06 -6.86
C ALA A 384 22.46 15.71 -7.63
N ALA A 385 22.11 16.60 -8.56
CA ALA A 385 23.08 17.39 -9.30
C ALA A 385 23.84 18.34 -8.35
N ASP A 386 25.10 18.64 -8.68
CA ASP A 386 25.95 19.51 -7.86
C ASP A 386 25.32 20.90 -7.64
N VAL A 387 24.57 21.42 -8.63
CA VAL A 387 23.80 22.66 -8.50
C VAL A 387 22.71 22.58 -7.43
N LEU A 388 21.98 21.47 -7.35
CA LEU A 388 20.92 21.26 -6.34
C LEU A 388 21.52 21.22 -4.93
N LEU A 389 22.64 20.50 -4.78
CA LEU A 389 23.36 20.40 -3.52
C LEU A 389 23.89 21.77 -3.08
N ALA A 390 24.43 22.57 -4.00
CA ALA A 390 24.90 23.91 -3.70
C ALA A 390 23.75 24.84 -3.28
N LEU A 391 22.63 24.85 -4.01
CA LEU A 391 21.44 25.66 -3.68
C LEU A 391 20.88 25.34 -2.28
N TYR A 392 20.96 24.09 -1.84
CA TYR A 392 20.54 23.67 -0.50
C TYR A 392 21.58 23.99 0.58
N ARG A 393 22.85 23.61 0.35
CA ARG A 393 23.96 23.79 1.31
C ARG A 393 24.21 25.27 1.60
N ASP A 394 24.19 26.09 0.56
CA ASP A 394 24.44 27.53 0.62
C ASP A 394 23.16 28.32 0.92
N MET A 395 22.10 27.63 1.38
CA MET A 395 20.83 28.18 1.84
C MET A 395 20.05 29.06 0.86
N HIS A 396 20.41 29.08 -0.43
CA HIS A 396 19.70 29.88 -1.42
C HIS A 396 18.21 29.54 -1.54
N LEU A 397 17.82 28.26 -1.44
CA LEU A 397 16.41 27.86 -1.42
C LEU A 397 15.69 28.43 -0.18
N PHE A 398 16.31 28.32 1.00
CA PHE A 398 15.76 28.79 2.27
C PHE A 398 15.60 30.32 2.30
N GLU A 399 16.63 31.05 1.88
CA GLU A 399 16.61 32.50 1.84
C GLU A 399 15.60 33.02 0.82
N TYR A 400 15.55 32.43 -0.37
CA TYR A 400 14.55 32.82 -1.36
C TYR A 400 13.13 32.50 -0.88
N ALA A 401 12.90 31.36 -0.25
CA ALA A 401 11.58 31.05 0.32
C ALA A 401 11.13 32.06 1.37
N THR A 402 12.07 32.53 2.19
CA THR A 402 11.83 33.59 3.18
C THR A 402 11.53 34.93 2.50
N HIS A 403 12.31 35.29 1.46
CA HIS A 403 12.05 36.47 0.63
C HIS A 403 10.69 36.42 -0.06
N TYR A 404 10.33 35.25 -0.59
CA TYR A 404 9.04 35.01 -1.23
C TYR A 404 7.89 35.20 -0.23
N LYS A 405 7.99 34.67 1.00
CA LYS A 405 7.00 34.89 2.07
C LYS A 405 6.85 36.37 2.45
N ASN A 406 7.95 37.14 2.44
CA ASN A 406 7.89 38.57 2.77
C ASN A 406 7.25 39.43 1.66
N THR A 407 7.17 38.90 0.44
CA THR A 407 6.64 39.62 -0.74
C THR A 407 5.27 39.10 -1.18
N HIS A 408 4.83 37.94 -0.67
CA HIS A 408 3.57 37.30 -1.01
C HIS A 408 2.79 36.99 0.28
N ALA A 409 1.57 37.54 0.40
CA ALA A 409 0.77 37.36 1.61
C ALA A 409 0.29 35.91 1.79
N SER A 410 -0.07 35.25 0.68
CA SER A 410 -0.65 33.92 0.63
C SER A 410 -0.22 33.16 -0.62
N ILE A 411 -0.32 31.83 -0.56
CA ILE A 411 -0.13 30.92 -1.70
C ILE A 411 -1.31 29.96 -1.81
N ALA A 412 -1.40 29.20 -2.90
CA ALA A 412 -2.33 28.08 -3.03
C ALA A 412 -2.17 27.06 -1.88
N PRO A 413 -3.15 26.17 -1.64
CA PRO A 413 -2.99 25.06 -0.69
C PRO A 413 -1.70 24.28 -0.97
N ALA A 414 -1.00 23.85 0.09
CA ALA A 414 0.34 23.27 -0.02
C ALA A 414 0.47 22.15 -1.08
N ARG A 415 -0.55 21.29 -1.20
CA ARG A 415 -0.59 20.18 -2.16
C ARG A 415 -0.65 20.63 -3.63
N ASP A 416 -1.25 21.80 -3.87
CA ASP A 416 -1.53 22.32 -5.21
C ASP A 416 -0.58 23.47 -5.58
N PHE A 417 0.27 23.91 -4.65
CA PHE A 417 1.21 24.99 -4.87
C PHE A 417 2.37 24.55 -5.78
N GLU A 418 2.63 25.35 -6.80
CA GLU A 418 3.71 25.14 -7.76
C GLU A 418 4.38 26.46 -8.09
N ILE A 419 5.68 26.40 -8.37
CA ILE A 419 6.42 27.53 -8.92
C ILE A 419 6.09 27.64 -10.41
N SER A 420 5.65 28.80 -10.86
CA SER A 420 5.47 29.12 -12.26
C SER A 420 6.82 29.36 -12.95
N ASP A 421 6.83 29.41 -14.28
CA ASP A 421 8.06 29.69 -15.02
C ASP A 421 8.57 31.12 -14.80
N SER A 422 7.67 32.10 -14.67
CA SER A 422 8.03 33.48 -14.34
C SER A 422 8.63 33.63 -12.94
N GLU A 423 8.10 32.90 -11.95
CA GLU A 423 8.67 32.89 -10.60
C GLU A 423 10.03 32.18 -10.56
N TYR A 424 10.22 31.15 -11.39
CA TYR A 424 11.52 30.51 -11.53
C TYR A 424 12.55 31.44 -12.16
N ASP A 425 12.17 32.22 -13.17
CA ASP A 425 13.07 33.22 -13.77
C ASP A 425 13.41 34.34 -12.77
N ALA A 426 12.46 34.75 -11.92
CA ALA A 426 12.73 35.67 -10.81
C ALA A 426 13.74 35.08 -9.81
N PHE A 427 13.64 33.78 -9.48
CA PHE A 427 14.64 33.09 -8.66
C PHE A 427 16.03 33.09 -9.31
N LYS A 428 16.13 32.82 -10.62
CA LYS A 428 17.42 32.90 -11.34
C LYS A 428 18.02 34.30 -11.30
N GLN A 429 17.21 35.34 -11.47
CA GLN A 429 17.67 36.73 -11.34
C GLN A 429 18.14 37.05 -9.92
N TRP A 430 17.44 36.54 -8.90
CA TRP A 430 17.80 36.69 -7.49
C TRP A 430 19.15 36.02 -7.17
N LEU A 431 19.42 34.83 -7.72
CA LEU A 431 20.72 34.16 -7.62
C LEU A 431 21.83 34.94 -8.33
N LYS A 432 21.56 35.45 -9.53
CA LYS A 432 22.52 36.26 -10.31
C LYS A 432 22.92 37.52 -9.55
N ALA A 433 21.98 38.21 -8.91
CA ALA A 433 22.25 39.39 -8.09
C ALA A 433 23.15 39.10 -6.87
N ARG A 434 23.23 37.83 -6.45
CA ARG A 434 24.07 37.35 -5.34
C ARG A 434 25.37 36.69 -5.80
N ASN A 435 25.69 36.75 -7.10
CA ASN A 435 26.85 36.08 -7.68
C ASN A 435 26.93 34.60 -7.31
N PHE A 436 25.78 33.89 -7.34
CA PHE A 436 25.75 32.46 -7.05
C PHE A 436 26.74 31.70 -7.94
N THR A 437 27.58 30.90 -7.30
CA THR A 437 28.48 29.97 -7.96
C THR A 437 28.50 28.65 -7.20
N PHE A 438 28.85 27.57 -7.88
CA PHE A 438 29.02 26.25 -7.27
C PHE A 438 30.24 25.55 -7.83
N SER A 439 30.76 24.56 -7.12
CA SER A 439 31.91 23.75 -7.54
C SER A 439 31.44 22.34 -7.83
N THR A 440 31.88 21.78 -8.97
CA THR A 440 31.65 20.38 -9.32
C THR A 440 32.92 19.58 -9.11
N LYS A 441 32.80 18.24 -9.00
CA LYS A 441 33.97 17.37 -8.99
C LYS A 441 34.84 17.56 -10.24
N THR A 442 34.22 17.70 -11.41
CA THR A 442 34.91 17.94 -12.68
C THR A 442 35.71 19.24 -12.65
N GLY A 443 35.13 20.33 -12.17
CA GLY A 443 35.82 21.61 -12.02
C GLY A 443 37.03 21.52 -11.09
N LYS A 444 36.90 20.81 -9.96
CA LYS A 444 38.03 20.55 -9.06
C LYS A 444 39.14 19.73 -9.73
N MET A 445 38.78 18.74 -10.54
CA MET A 445 39.77 17.92 -11.28
C MET A 445 40.48 18.70 -12.37
N ILE A 446 39.79 19.64 -13.06
CA ILE A 446 40.42 20.55 -14.03
C ILE A 446 41.46 21.42 -13.32
N GLU A 447 41.11 22.00 -12.17
CA GLU A 447 42.04 22.82 -11.37
C GLU A 447 43.22 22.01 -10.86
N GLN A 448 42.98 20.81 -10.33
CA GLN A 448 44.04 19.90 -9.89
C GLN A 448 44.97 19.50 -11.04
N LEU A 449 44.43 19.23 -12.22
CA LEU A 449 45.23 18.92 -13.40
C LEU A 449 46.09 20.12 -13.84
N ARG A 450 45.55 21.33 -13.78
CA ARG A 450 46.31 22.57 -14.07
C ARG A 450 47.45 22.76 -13.07
N GLN A 451 47.20 22.51 -11.79
CA GLN A 451 48.21 22.58 -10.74
C GLN A 451 49.31 21.52 -10.92
N ALA A 452 48.93 20.27 -11.22
CA ALA A 452 49.88 19.20 -11.51
C ALA A 452 50.72 19.52 -12.75
N ALA A 453 50.10 19.95 -13.85
CA ALA A 453 50.80 20.36 -15.07
C ALA A 453 51.79 21.50 -14.82
N LYS A 454 51.47 22.45 -13.93
CA LYS A 454 52.39 23.52 -13.52
C LYS A 454 53.58 23.00 -12.72
N GLN A 455 53.34 22.08 -11.78
CA GLN A 455 54.39 21.48 -10.96
C GLN A 455 55.35 20.60 -11.76
N GLU A 456 54.84 19.90 -12.77
CA GLU A 456 55.60 18.99 -13.63
C GLU A 456 56.26 19.67 -14.84
N GLY A 457 56.01 20.97 -15.06
CA GLY A 457 56.57 21.73 -16.18
C GLY A 457 55.86 21.50 -17.53
N TYR A 458 54.62 21.02 -17.51
CA TYR A 458 53.77 20.83 -18.70
C TYR A 458 52.80 21.98 -18.98
N ALA A 459 52.70 22.98 -18.09
CA ALA A 459 51.72 24.07 -18.17
C ALA A 459 51.63 24.71 -19.56
N ASP A 460 52.75 25.18 -20.12
CA ASP A 460 52.77 25.88 -21.41
C ASP A 460 52.28 25.00 -22.57
N LYS A 461 52.52 23.69 -22.50
CA LYS A 461 52.10 22.72 -23.52
C LYS A 461 50.62 22.37 -23.41
N MET A 462 50.05 22.47 -22.22
CA MET A 462 48.67 22.07 -21.93
C MET A 462 47.69 23.24 -21.86
N ASP A 463 48.16 24.48 -21.74
CA ASP A 463 47.30 25.62 -21.42
C ASP A 463 46.15 25.82 -22.40
N GLN A 464 46.41 25.75 -23.71
CA GLN A 464 45.37 25.86 -24.73
C GLN A 464 44.31 24.74 -24.61
N ALA A 465 44.75 23.50 -24.40
CA ALA A 465 43.85 22.36 -24.28
C ALA A 465 43.01 22.44 -22.99
N LEU A 466 43.64 22.80 -21.86
CA LEU A 466 42.96 22.99 -20.59
C LEU A 466 41.98 24.16 -20.64
N GLY A 467 42.34 25.27 -21.30
CA GLY A 467 41.44 26.41 -21.53
C GLY A 467 40.19 26.02 -22.33
N GLN A 468 40.33 25.21 -23.38
CA GLN A 468 39.19 24.71 -24.15
C GLN A 468 38.28 23.77 -23.34
N VAL A 469 38.88 22.89 -22.52
CA VAL A 469 38.11 22.00 -21.62
C VAL A 469 37.34 22.83 -20.59
N GLU A 470 37.99 23.84 -20.01
CA GLU A 470 37.41 24.73 -19.02
C GLU A 470 36.27 25.59 -19.60
N GLU A 471 36.43 26.13 -20.80
CA GLU A 471 35.40 26.88 -21.51
C GLU A 471 34.15 26.02 -21.78
N ARG A 472 34.34 24.80 -22.28
CA ARG A 472 33.23 23.84 -22.50
C ARG A 472 32.55 23.45 -21.19
N TYR A 473 33.34 23.18 -20.16
CA TYR A 473 32.83 22.87 -18.83
C TYR A 473 32.01 24.03 -18.26
N ASN A 474 32.52 25.27 -18.31
CA ASN A 474 31.84 26.45 -17.80
C ASN A 474 30.55 26.74 -18.59
N SER A 475 30.57 26.56 -19.91
CA SER A 475 29.38 26.70 -20.76
C SER A 475 28.29 25.68 -20.41
N SER A 476 28.67 24.41 -20.20
CA SER A 476 27.73 23.36 -19.76
C SER A 476 27.15 23.68 -18.38
N LYS A 477 28.02 23.99 -17.42
CA LYS A 477 27.67 24.31 -16.03
C LYS A 477 26.72 25.51 -15.93
N ALA A 478 26.87 26.51 -16.80
CA ALA A 478 25.98 27.67 -16.84
C ALA A 478 24.52 27.29 -17.15
N ASN A 479 24.29 26.14 -17.81
CA ASN A 479 22.98 25.64 -18.16
C ASN A 479 22.36 24.71 -17.09
N ASP A 480 23.10 24.31 -16.05
CA ASP A 480 22.63 23.35 -15.03
C ASP A 480 21.34 23.81 -14.33
N LEU A 481 21.16 25.13 -14.13
CA LEU A 481 19.92 25.68 -13.59
C LEU A 481 18.73 25.41 -14.51
N ASP A 482 18.90 25.49 -15.82
CA ASP A 482 17.81 25.25 -16.77
C ASP A 482 17.61 23.75 -17.02
N GLU A 483 18.67 22.96 -17.06
CA GLU A 483 18.61 21.48 -17.18
C GLU A 483 17.88 20.85 -15.99
N HIS A 484 18.12 21.34 -14.78
CA HIS A 484 17.49 20.84 -13.56
C HIS A 484 16.29 21.67 -13.09
N LYS A 485 15.74 22.54 -13.95
CA LYS A 485 14.61 23.45 -13.64
C LYS A 485 13.45 22.75 -12.93
N LEU A 486 13.02 21.58 -13.39
CA LEU A 486 11.90 20.86 -12.78
C LEU A 486 12.16 20.48 -11.31
N PHE A 487 13.36 19.98 -10.99
CA PHE A 487 13.73 19.61 -9.62
C PHE A 487 13.93 20.85 -8.74
N ILE A 488 14.55 21.90 -9.27
CA ILE A 488 14.73 23.15 -8.53
C ILE A 488 13.37 23.77 -8.18
N LYS A 489 12.43 23.80 -9.14
CA LYS A 489 11.07 24.29 -8.90
C LYS A 489 10.34 23.49 -7.82
N GLN A 490 10.54 22.17 -7.78
CA GLN A 490 9.97 21.30 -6.73
C GLN A 490 10.54 21.64 -5.35
N LEU A 491 11.87 21.64 -5.20
CA LEU A 491 12.51 21.98 -3.92
C LEU A 491 12.16 23.40 -3.45
N LEU A 492 12.03 24.33 -4.39
CA LEU A 492 11.63 25.70 -4.10
C LEU A 492 10.17 25.78 -3.64
N ALA A 493 9.26 25.04 -4.29
CA ALA A 493 7.85 24.96 -3.89
C ALA A 493 7.70 24.37 -2.48
N GLU A 494 8.44 23.30 -2.18
CA GLU A 494 8.48 22.64 -0.87
C GLU A 494 8.99 23.61 0.22
N GLU A 495 10.10 24.30 -0.05
CA GLU A 495 10.69 25.24 0.90
C GLU A 495 9.80 26.45 1.13
N ILE A 496 9.15 26.98 0.08
CA ILE A 496 8.16 28.06 0.20
C ILE A 496 6.93 27.58 0.97
N ALA A 497 6.36 26.42 0.65
CA ALA A 497 5.19 25.88 1.35
C ALA A 497 5.44 25.75 2.86
N SER A 498 6.68 25.45 3.27
CA SER A 498 7.07 25.40 4.68
C SER A 498 6.85 26.72 5.45
N ARG A 499 6.88 27.87 4.74
CA ARG A 499 6.70 29.20 5.34
C ARG A 499 5.24 29.57 5.58
N TYR A 500 4.31 28.87 4.95
CA TYR A 500 2.87 29.14 5.06
C TYR A 500 2.13 28.05 5.82
N TYR A 501 2.61 26.82 5.73
CA TYR A 501 1.92 25.62 6.21
C TYR A 501 2.82 24.71 7.06
N TYR A 502 3.92 25.27 7.59
CA TYR A 502 4.91 24.57 8.42
C TYR A 502 5.47 23.30 7.74
N ASN A 503 6.08 22.41 8.53
CA ASN A 503 6.65 21.18 7.99
C ASN A 503 5.61 20.26 7.33
N GLY A 504 4.37 20.25 7.86
CA GLY A 504 3.28 19.47 7.27
C GLY A 504 2.95 19.88 5.83
N GLY A 505 2.97 21.19 5.52
CA GLY A 505 2.79 21.67 4.16
C GLY A 505 3.96 21.39 3.22
N ARG A 506 5.19 21.43 3.73
CA ARG A 506 6.38 20.98 2.95
C ARG A 506 6.20 19.53 2.50
N ILE A 507 5.83 18.65 3.44
CA ILE A 507 5.57 17.23 3.15
C ILE A 507 4.39 17.10 2.18
N ALA A 508 3.26 17.77 2.43
CA ALA A 508 2.11 17.72 1.53
C ALA A 508 2.45 18.11 0.08
N ASN A 509 3.32 19.11 -0.11
CA ASN A 509 3.78 19.54 -1.44
C ASN A 509 4.68 18.48 -2.09
N SER A 510 5.63 17.90 -1.34
CA SER A 510 6.60 16.93 -1.88
C SER A 510 5.92 15.66 -2.42
N LEU A 511 4.79 15.24 -1.82
CA LEU A 511 4.04 14.05 -2.23
C LEU A 511 3.50 14.12 -3.66
N ARG A 512 3.32 15.32 -4.24
CA ARG A 512 2.76 15.50 -5.58
C ARG A 512 3.61 14.84 -6.66
N ASN A 513 4.93 14.93 -6.54
CA ASN A 513 5.87 14.44 -7.55
C ASN A 513 6.64 13.19 -7.12
N ASP A 514 6.31 12.67 -5.96
CA ASP A 514 6.95 11.52 -5.35
C ASP A 514 6.70 10.23 -6.15
N ILE A 515 7.79 9.62 -6.62
CA ILE A 515 7.74 8.44 -7.47
C ILE A 515 7.28 7.20 -6.69
N GLU A 516 7.64 7.08 -5.41
CA GLU A 516 7.26 5.96 -4.55
C GLU A 516 5.77 6.04 -4.21
N VAL A 517 5.27 7.23 -3.90
CA VAL A 517 3.83 7.48 -3.65
C VAL A 517 3.00 7.18 -4.89
N LYS A 518 3.43 7.65 -6.07
CA LYS A 518 2.75 7.35 -7.34
C LYS A 518 2.71 5.85 -7.63
N LYS A 519 3.79 5.12 -7.34
CA LYS A 519 3.82 3.66 -7.45
C LYS A 519 2.86 2.99 -6.46
N ALA A 520 2.81 3.46 -5.21
CA ALA A 520 1.88 2.95 -4.21
C ALA A 520 0.41 3.15 -4.62
N GLN A 521 0.06 4.35 -5.12
CA GLN A 521 -1.28 4.63 -5.64
C GLN A 521 -1.62 3.81 -6.89
N TRP A 522 -0.63 3.59 -7.78
CA TRP A 522 -0.81 2.77 -8.97
C TRP A 522 -1.15 1.32 -8.62
N LEU A 523 -0.54 0.73 -7.59
CA LEU A 523 -0.91 -0.62 -7.13
C LEU A 523 -2.39 -0.71 -6.74
N GLY A 524 -2.92 0.34 -6.11
CA GLY A 524 -4.35 0.46 -5.81
C GLY A 524 -5.23 0.51 -7.07
N LYS A 525 -4.77 1.19 -8.13
CA LYS A 525 -5.48 1.34 -9.42
C LYS A 525 -5.39 0.10 -10.31
N ALA A 526 -4.20 -0.50 -10.45
CA ALA A 526 -3.98 -1.65 -11.35
C ALA A 526 -4.89 -2.82 -11.00
N TYR A 527 -5.10 -3.06 -9.70
CA TYR A 527 -6.05 -4.07 -9.24
C TYR A 527 -7.49 -3.78 -9.70
N GLN A 528 -7.92 -2.52 -9.64
CA GLN A 528 -9.26 -2.09 -10.07
C GLN A 528 -9.41 -2.09 -11.59
N LEU A 529 -8.39 -1.65 -12.33
CA LEU A 529 -8.38 -1.62 -13.80
C LEU A 529 -8.35 -3.02 -14.39
N CYS A 530 -7.60 -3.97 -13.81
CA CYS A 530 -7.72 -5.37 -14.19
C CYS A 530 -9.17 -5.83 -14.02
N LEU A 531 -9.77 -5.66 -12.84
CA LEU A 531 -11.16 -6.05 -12.59
C LEU A 531 -12.18 -5.38 -13.54
N LEU A 532 -11.97 -4.10 -13.90
CA LEU A 532 -12.83 -3.36 -14.82
C LEU A 532 -12.68 -3.82 -16.28
N PHE A 533 -11.43 -4.02 -16.73
CA PHE A 533 -11.10 -4.54 -18.06
C PHE A 533 -11.69 -5.94 -18.26
N PHE A 534 -11.65 -6.79 -17.23
CA PHE A 534 -12.29 -8.11 -17.25
C PHE A 534 -13.83 -8.04 -17.28
N ALA A 535 -14.45 -7.12 -16.53
CA ALA A 535 -15.90 -6.97 -16.51
C ALA A 535 -16.50 -6.40 -17.83
N LEU A 536 -15.73 -5.56 -18.55
CA LEU A 536 -16.18 -4.85 -19.75
C LEU A 536 -15.99 -5.64 -21.06
N LEU A 537 -15.02 -6.56 -21.14
CA LEU A 537 -14.74 -7.31 -22.37
C LEU A 537 -15.58 -8.57 -22.56
N LEU A 538 -16.20 -9.08 -21.49
CA LEU A 538 -17.04 -10.28 -21.50
C LEU A 538 -18.30 -10.21 -22.41
N PRO A 539 -18.98 -9.06 -22.61
CA PRO A 539 -20.22 -9.03 -23.39
C PRO A 539 -20.10 -8.68 -24.89
N PHE A 540 -18.94 -8.27 -25.42
CA PHE A 540 -18.88 -7.52 -26.70
C PHE A 540 -17.94 -8.05 -27.79
N GLN A 541 -17.48 -9.30 -27.77
CA GLN A 541 -16.51 -9.78 -28.77
C GLN A 541 -17.07 -10.94 -29.64
N PRO A 542 -17.35 -10.70 -30.94
CA PRO A 542 -18.12 -11.63 -31.79
C PRO A 542 -17.32 -12.78 -32.44
N ARG A 543 -16.01 -12.94 -32.20
CA ARG A 543 -15.23 -14.07 -32.77
C ARG A 543 -14.16 -14.63 -31.82
N TRP A 544 -13.94 -15.94 -31.96
CA TRP A 544 -13.25 -16.89 -31.08
C TRP A 544 -11.76 -16.64 -30.75
N LEU A 545 -11.01 -15.96 -31.62
CA LEU A 545 -9.55 -15.94 -31.57
C LEU A 545 -8.95 -15.07 -30.44
N PRO A 546 -9.47 -13.86 -30.11
CA PRO A 546 -8.86 -13.00 -29.09
C PRO A 546 -9.13 -13.46 -27.65
N ILE A 547 -10.26 -14.11 -27.38
CA ILE A 547 -10.62 -14.61 -26.03
C ILE A 547 -9.79 -15.85 -25.68
N THR A 548 -9.69 -16.80 -26.62
CA THR A 548 -8.84 -17.97 -26.47
C THR A 548 -7.37 -17.58 -26.38
N LEU A 549 -6.90 -16.64 -27.21
CA LEU A 549 -5.55 -16.08 -27.11
C LEU A 549 -5.33 -15.32 -25.80
N GLY A 550 -6.30 -14.54 -25.31
CA GLY A 550 -6.20 -13.82 -24.03
C GLY A 550 -6.13 -14.77 -22.82
N ILE A 551 -6.96 -15.82 -22.79
CA ILE A 551 -6.94 -16.84 -21.74
C ILE A 551 -5.67 -17.71 -21.84
N MET A 552 -5.21 -18.03 -23.05
CA MET A 552 -3.95 -18.75 -23.26
C MET A 552 -2.74 -17.88 -22.90
N LEU A 553 -2.73 -16.59 -23.23
CA LEU A 553 -1.68 -15.63 -22.82
C LEU A 553 -1.69 -15.39 -21.31
N MET A 554 -2.85 -15.41 -20.65
CA MET A 554 -2.95 -15.40 -19.18
C MET A 554 -2.43 -16.70 -18.58
N GLY A 555 -2.78 -17.85 -19.16
CA GLY A 555 -2.25 -19.16 -18.77
C GLY A 555 -0.73 -19.24 -18.95
N LEU A 556 -0.21 -18.71 -20.06
CA LEU A 556 1.22 -18.58 -20.35
C LEU A 556 1.90 -17.60 -19.41
N ALA A 557 1.34 -16.41 -19.17
CA ALA A 557 1.88 -15.46 -18.20
C ALA A 557 1.84 -16.02 -16.76
N TRP A 558 0.82 -16.83 -16.43
CA TRP A 558 0.74 -17.56 -15.17
C TRP A 558 1.81 -18.66 -15.10
N LEU A 559 2.00 -19.43 -16.17
CA LEU A 559 3.03 -20.48 -16.33
C LEU A 559 4.46 -19.92 -16.25
N VAL A 560 4.70 -18.75 -16.84
CA VAL A 560 6.02 -18.10 -16.96
C VAL A 560 6.30 -17.16 -15.77
N SER A 561 5.32 -16.89 -14.90
CA SER A 561 5.53 -16.06 -13.71
C SER A 561 6.53 -16.70 -12.73
N LEU A 562 7.37 -15.86 -12.09
CA LEU A 562 8.42 -16.22 -11.12
C LEU A 562 7.95 -17.04 -9.88
N GLN A 563 6.67 -17.38 -9.81
CA GLN A 563 6.01 -18.08 -8.70
C GLN A 563 5.31 -19.39 -9.14
N PHE A 564 5.62 -19.94 -10.33
CA PHE A 564 4.98 -21.15 -10.87
C PHE A 564 4.90 -22.31 -9.86
N GLY A 565 6.00 -22.65 -9.19
CA GLY A 565 6.04 -23.76 -8.22
C GLY A 565 5.16 -23.56 -6.98
N GLN A 566 4.87 -22.31 -6.60
CA GLN A 566 3.94 -21.99 -5.51
C GLN A 566 2.49 -22.09 -5.97
N LYS A 567 2.18 -21.51 -7.14
CA LYS A 567 0.84 -21.54 -7.73
C LYS A 567 0.42 -22.97 -8.07
N PHE A 568 1.37 -23.79 -8.53
CA PHE A 568 1.17 -25.22 -8.80
C PHE A 568 0.88 -26.00 -7.50
N ARG A 569 1.66 -25.80 -6.43
CA ARG A 569 1.36 -26.44 -5.13
C ARG A 569 0.03 -25.97 -4.53
N ALA A 570 -0.29 -24.69 -4.63
CA ALA A 570 -1.57 -24.13 -4.19
C ALA A 570 -2.76 -24.77 -4.91
N LEU A 571 -2.64 -24.96 -6.23
CA LEU A 571 -3.64 -25.63 -7.06
C LEU A 571 -3.96 -27.05 -6.56
N PHE A 572 -2.95 -27.88 -6.30
CA PHE A 572 -3.15 -29.26 -5.84
C PHE A 572 -3.48 -29.37 -4.35
N SER A 573 -3.14 -28.37 -3.54
CA SER A 573 -3.58 -28.29 -2.14
C SER A 573 -5.05 -27.89 -2.00
N ASN A 574 -5.61 -27.22 -3.02
CA ASN A 574 -7.00 -26.79 -3.06
C ASN A 574 -7.90 -27.88 -3.67
N ARG A 575 -8.53 -28.67 -2.80
CA ARG A 575 -9.43 -29.77 -3.20
C ARG A 575 -10.55 -29.31 -4.15
N ALA A 576 -11.03 -28.07 -4.02
CA ALA A 576 -12.05 -27.50 -4.91
C ALA A 576 -11.50 -27.25 -6.32
N ALA A 577 -10.27 -26.79 -6.40
CA ALA A 577 -9.59 -26.57 -7.67
C ALA A 577 -9.30 -27.89 -8.38
N GLY A 578 -8.86 -28.93 -7.65
CA GLY A 578 -8.69 -30.27 -8.21
C GLY A 578 -10.00 -30.86 -8.77
N LEU A 579 -11.12 -30.69 -8.06
CA LEU A 579 -12.45 -31.09 -8.52
C LEU A 579 -12.92 -30.31 -9.76
N MET A 580 -12.71 -28.99 -9.81
CA MET A 580 -13.00 -28.18 -10.99
C MET A 580 -12.15 -28.60 -12.18
N LEU A 581 -10.86 -28.82 -11.97
CA LEU A 581 -9.93 -29.23 -13.01
C LEU A 581 -10.30 -30.60 -13.56
N PHE A 582 -10.69 -31.55 -12.70
CA PHE A 582 -11.25 -32.84 -13.10
C PHE A 582 -12.57 -32.70 -13.88
N TYR A 583 -13.51 -31.89 -13.42
CA TYR A 583 -14.78 -31.63 -14.11
C TYR A 583 -14.56 -31.07 -15.51
N TYR A 584 -13.72 -30.04 -15.65
CA TYR A 584 -13.41 -29.43 -16.94
C TYR A 584 -12.58 -30.36 -17.84
N LEU A 585 -11.73 -31.22 -17.28
CA LEU A 585 -11.03 -32.26 -18.02
C LEU A 585 -12.02 -33.27 -18.61
N VAL A 586 -12.99 -33.73 -17.81
CA VAL A 586 -14.07 -34.65 -18.26
C VAL A 586 -14.93 -33.99 -19.32
N LEU A 587 -15.27 -32.70 -19.16
CA LEU A 587 -16.01 -31.91 -20.14
C LEU A 587 -15.25 -31.74 -21.46
N ALA A 588 -13.95 -31.45 -21.40
CA ALA A 588 -13.11 -31.36 -22.59
C ALA A 588 -12.98 -32.72 -23.28
N VAL A 589 -12.77 -33.81 -22.53
CA VAL A 589 -12.69 -35.17 -23.07
C VAL A 589 -14.02 -35.61 -23.67
N SER A 590 -15.17 -35.19 -23.11
CA SER A 590 -16.49 -35.52 -23.66
C SER A 590 -16.71 -34.98 -25.08
N SER A 591 -16.07 -33.85 -25.42
CA SER A 591 -16.10 -33.27 -26.78
C SER A 591 -15.30 -34.06 -27.81
N ILE A 592 -14.49 -35.03 -27.39
CA ILE A 592 -13.81 -35.96 -28.30
C ILE A 592 -14.79 -37.03 -28.79
N PHE A 593 -15.88 -37.28 -28.06
CA PHE A 593 -16.88 -38.32 -28.36
C PHE A 593 -18.13 -37.78 -29.06
N THR A 594 -18.13 -36.52 -29.51
CA THR A 594 -19.23 -35.98 -30.31
C THR A 594 -19.29 -36.64 -31.70
N PRO A 595 -20.48 -37.03 -32.17
CA PRO A 595 -20.65 -37.82 -33.40
C PRO A 595 -20.22 -37.11 -34.69
N LEU A 596 -19.93 -35.80 -34.63
CA LEU A 596 -19.39 -34.99 -35.73
C LEU A 596 -17.99 -34.48 -35.37
N PRO A 597 -16.90 -35.01 -35.99
CA PRO A 597 -15.52 -34.69 -35.61
C PRO A 597 -15.12 -33.21 -35.79
N ALA A 598 -15.69 -32.54 -36.79
CA ALA A 598 -15.46 -31.11 -37.03
C ALA A 598 -16.03 -30.23 -35.91
N GLU A 599 -17.22 -30.58 -35.40
CA GLU A 599 -17.85 -29.89 -34.26
C GLU A 599 -17.13 -30.19 -32.94
N GLY A 600 -16.62 -31.43 -32.78
CA GLY A 600 -15.84 -31.82 -31.61
C GLY A 600 -14.51 -31.08 -31.47
N GLY A 601 -13.83 -30.82 -32.60
CA GLY A 601 -12.59 -30.03 -32.64
C GLY A 601 -12.82 -28.56 -32.25
N GLU A 602 -13.90 -27.95 -32.74
CA GLU A 602 -14.29 -26.59 -32.33
C GLU A 602 -14.69 -26.56 -30.85
N GLU A 603 -15.52 -27.50 -30.38
CA GLU A 603 -15.90 -27.59 -28.97
C GLU A 603 -14.68 -27.77 -28.03
N LEU A 604 -13.67 -28.53 -28.46
CA LEU A 604 -12.44 -28.72 -27.70
C LEU A 604 -11.66 -27.41 -27.56
N LEU A 605 -11.51 -26.66 -28.67
CA LEU A 605 -10.87 -25.35 -28.70
C LEU A 605 -11.62 -24.32 -27.84
N LEU A 606 -12.95 -24.45 -27.71
CA LEU A 606 -13.73 -23.69 -26.73
C LEU A 606 -13.39 -24.06 -25.29
N LYS A 607 -13.46 -25.36 -24.97
CA LYS A 607 -13.51 -25.82 -23.57
C LYS A 607 -12.13 -25.87 -22.92
N PHE A 608 -11.08 -26.07 -23.70
CA PHE A 608 -9.70 -26.23 -23.22
C PHE A 608 -9.11 -24.98 -22.51
N PRO A 609 -9.30 -23.74 -23.00
CA PRO A 609 -8.88 -22.53 -22.28
C PRO A 609 -9.46 -22.41 -20.86
N PHE A 610 -10.62 -23.01 -20.58
CA PHE A 610 -11.23 -22.96 -19.24
C PHE A 610 -10.55 -23.86 -18.22
N LEU A 611 -9.73 -24.82 -18.66
CA LEU A 611 -8.83 -25.56 -17.79
C LEU A 611 -7.79 -24.61 -17.15
N ALA A 612 -7.30 -23.63 -17.92
CA ALA A 612 -6.41 -22.57 -17.41
C ALA A 612 -7.11 -21.69 -16.37
N TRP A 613 -8.44 -21.53 -16.46
CA TRP A 613 -9.21 -20.75 -15.50
C TRP A 613 -9.40 -21.47 -14.16
N ALA A 614 -9.66 -22.78 -14.16
CA ALA A 614 -9.69 -23.60 -12.95
C ALA A 614 -8.31 -23.62 -12.25
N ILE A 615 -7.24 -23.65 -13.05
CA ILE A 615 -5.86 -23.49 -12.61
C ILE A 615 -5.62 -22.13 -11.93
N MET A 616 -6.09 -21.05 -12.57
CA MET A 616 -5.94 -19.69 -12.04
C MET A 616 -6.77 -19.44 -10.78
N LEU A 617 -8.08 -19.74 -10.78
CA LEU A 617 -8.94 -19.59 -9.60
C LEU A 617 -8.47 -20.46 -8.43
N GLY A 618 -8.00 -21.68 -8.72
CA GLY A 618 -7.42 -22.58 -7.73
C GLY A 618 -6.14 -22.05 -7.08
N SER A 619 -5.42 -21.17 -7.78
CA SER A 619 -4.21 -20.51 -7.31
C SER A 619 -4.46 -19.17 -6.59
N ILE A 620 -5.70 -18.66 -6.57
CA ILE A 620 -6.07 -17.44 -5.82
C ILE A 620 -6.34 -17.82 -4.37
N THR A 621 -5.44 -17.41 -3.48
CA THR A 621 -5.45 -17.86 -2.09
C THR A 621 -6.53 -17.19 -1.23
N ARG A 622 -6.98 -15.95 -1.53
CA ARG A 622 -8.12 -15.26 -0.86
C ARG A 622 -8.75 -14.16 -1.75
N LEU A 623 -10.06 -14.21 -1.97
CA LEU A 623 -10.86 -13.07 -2.47
C LEU A 623 -11.51 -12.33 -1.28
N ARG A 624 -11.48 -11.00 -1.27
CA ARG A 624 -12.11 -10.17 -0.22
C ARG A 624 -13.64 -10.15 -0.37
N ALA A 625 -14.37 -9.98 0.72
CA ALA A 625 -15.84 -9.94 0.71
C ALA A 625 -16.43 -8.87 -0.24
N ARG A 626 -15.79 -7.69 -0.35
CA ARG A 626 -16.19 -6.63 -1.29
C ARG A 626 -15.95 -7.03 -2.75
N GLN A 627 -14.86 -7.74 -3.04
CA GLN A 627 -14.55 -8.25 -4.38
C GLN A 627 -15.53 -9.36 -4.76
N ILE A 628 -15.84 -10.27 -3.83
CA ILE A 628 -16.87 -11.30 -4.01
C ILE A 628 -18.24 -10.65 -4.29
N SER A 629 -18.64 -9.66 -3.49
CA SER A 629 -19.91 -8.96 -3.68
C SER A 629 -19.98 -8.20 -5.01
N PHE A 630 -18.88 -7.57 -5.44
CA PHE A 630 -18.81 -6.90 -6.73
C PHE A 630 -18.91 -7.89 -7.90
N VAL A 631 -18.14 -8.98 -7.86
CA VAL A 631 -18.18 -10.04 -8.88
C VAL A 631 -19.59 -10.62 -8.98
N ILE A 632 -20.26 -10.88 -7.85
CA ILE A 632 -21.65 -11.36 -7.82
C ILE A 632 -22.62 -10.32 -8.42
N LYS A 633 -22.48 -9.03 -8.10
CA LYS A 633 -23.35 -7.97 -8.66
C LYS A 633 -23.16 -7.78 -10.16
N ALA A 634 -21.91 -7.74 -10.62
CA ALA A 634 -21.56 -7.65 -12.04
C ALA A 634 -22.09 -8.87 -12.80
N PHE A 635 -21.97 -10.05 -12.21
CA PHE A 635 -22.53 -11.29 -12.74
C PHE A 635 -24.06 -11.23 -12.90
N VAL A 636 -24.80 -10.89 -11.83
CA VAL A 636 -26.26 -10.79 -11.87
C VAL A 636 -26.73 -9.77 -12.92
N GLY A 637 -26.04 -8.62 -13.01
CA GLY A 637 -26.33 -7.59 -14.02
C GLY A 637 -26.11 -8.09 -15.45
N ALA A 638 -24.98 -8.74 -15.72
CA ALA A 638 -24.66 -9.27 -17.04
C ALA A 638 -25.63 -10.38 -17.47
N THR A 639 -25.96 -11.32 -16.56
CA THR A 639 -26.92 -12.40 -16.87
C THR A 639 -28.32 -11.87 -17.15
N ALA A 640 -28.80 -10.92 -16.36
CA ALA A 640 -30.11 -10.30 -16.61
C ALA A 640 -30.15 -9.61 -17.98
N LEU A 641 -29.08 -8.91 -18.36
CA LEU A 641 -28.97 -8.25 -19.65
C LEU A 641 -28.94 -9.25 -20.81
N SER A 642 -28.18 -10.34 -20.69
CA SER A 642 -28.13 -11.41 -21.70
C SER A 642 -29.48 -12.10 -21.90
N VAL A 643 -30.21 -12.38 -20.83
CA VAL A 643 -31.56 -12.97 -20.92
C VAL A 643 -32.51 -12.05 -21.68
N VAL A 644 -32.49 -10.75 -21.37
CA VAL A 644 -33.33 -9.75 -22.05
C VAL A 644 -32.96 -9.65 -23.54
N PHE A 645 -31.67 -9.62 -23.87
CA PHE A 645 -31.22 -9.58 -25.26
C PHE A 645 -31.59 -10.84 -26.05
N CYS A 646 -31.32 -12.03 -25.51
CA CYS A 646 -31.67 -13.29 -26.17
C CYS A 646 -33.19 -13.43 -26.36
N PHE A 647 -33.99 -12.97 -25.38
CA PHE A 647 -35.45 -12.97 -25.51
C PHE A 647 -35.93 -11.99 -26.58
N ALA A 648 -35.41 -10.76 -26.60
CA ALA A 648 -35.77 -9.76 -27.59
C ALA A 648 -35.41 -10.19 -29.02
N ASP A 649 -34.22 -10.77 -29.21
CA ASP A 649 -33.74 -11.27 -30.50
C ASP A 649 -34.51 -12.51 -30.97
N SER A 650 -34.82 -13.42 -30.04
CA SER A 650 -35.70 -14.57 -30.28
C SER A 650 -37.11 -14.15 -30.67
N LEU A 651 -37.66 -13.13 -30.01
CA LEU A 651 -38.99 -12.61 -30.30
C LEU A 651 -39.02 -11.89 -31.65
N TYR A 652 -38.01 -11.06 -31.95
CA TYR A 652 -37.86 -10.40 -33.25
C TYR A 652 -37.73 -11.40 -34.39
N SER A 653 -36.87 -12.41 -34.24
CA SER A 653 -36.67 -13.47 -35.22
C SER A 653 -37.94 -14.29 -35.44
N TYR A 654 -38.62 -14.69 -34.34
CA TYR A 654 -39.89 -15.41 -34.41
C TYR A 654 -40.96 -14.61 -35.17
N LEU A 655 -41.03 -13.30 -34.96
CA LEU A 655 -41.99 -12.44 -35.64
C LEU A 655 -41.63 -12.14 -37.10
N SER A 656 -40.34 -12.14 -37.46
CA SER A 656 -39.84 -11.68 -38.76
C SER A 656 -39.70 -12.77 -39.82
N PHE A 657 -39.60 -14.06 -39.46
CA PHE A 657 -39.41 -15.17 -40.42
C PHE A 657 -40.66 -16.06 -40.54
N PRO A 658 -41.39 -16.09 -41.68
CA PRO A 658 -42.71 -16.72 -41.85
C PRO A 658 -42.80 -18.25 -41.69
N HIS A 659 -41.69 -19.00 -41.77
CA HIS A 659 -41.71 -20.46 -41.94
C HIS A 659 -41.25 -21.30 -40.73
N SER A 660 -40.87 -20.71 -39.60
CA SER A 660 -40.58 -21.50 -38.39
C SER A 660 -41.88 -21.85 -37.66
N SER A 661 -42.19 -23.15 -37.56
CA SER A 661 -43.45 -23.65 -37.01
C SER A 661 -43.43 -23.87 -35.49
N VAL A 662 -42.31 -23.64 -34.80
CA VAL A 662 -42.25 -23.81 -33.34
C VAL A 662 -41.28 -22.81 -32.71
N PHE A 663 -41.66 -22.24 -31.56
CA PHE A 663 -40.79 -21.45 -30.69
C PHE A 663 -39.75 -22.37 -30.03
N TYR A 664 -38.79 -22.90 -30.79
CA TYR A 664 -37.64 -23.64 -30.27
C TYR A 664 -36.34 -22.89 -30.49
N PHE A 665 -35.55 -22.84 -29.43
CA PHE A 665 -34.26 -22.14 -29.34
C PHE A 665 -33.16 -22.78 -30.21
N GLU A 666 -33.40 -23.97 -30.81
CA GLU A 666 -32.40 -24.69 -31.61
C GLU A 666 -32.07 -24.00 -32.95
N GLU A 667 -33.00 -23.27 -33.57
CA GLU A 667 -32.72 -22.53 -34.82
C GLU A 667 -32.06 -21.15 -34.57
N LEU A 668 -32.09 -20.65 -33.34
CA LEU A 668 -31.45 -19.38 -32.92
C LEU A 668 -29.91 -19.46 -32.85
N VAL A 669 -29.36 -20.68 -32.88
CA VAL A 669 -27.91 -20.95 -32.78
C VAL A 669 -27.13 -20.26 -33.92
N ASN A 670 -27.77 -20.04 -35.08
CA ASN A 670 -27.13 -19.44 -36.24
C ASN A 670 -27.23 -17.90 -36.33
N PHE A 671 -28.03 -17.24 -35.48
CA PHE A 671 -28.34 -15.81 -35.62
C PHE A 671 -28.08 -14.95 -34.37
N SER A 672 -27.78 -15.54 -33.21
CA SER A 672 -27.48 -14.76 -32.01
C SER A 672 -26.10 -14.09 -32.07
N LEU A 673 -26.02 -12.80 -31.73
CA LEU A 673 -24.76 -12.07 -31.47
C LEU A 673 -23.91 -12.67 -30.33
N ILE A 674 -24.52 -13.46 -29.43
CA ILE A 674 -23.86 -14.17 -28.33
C ILE A 674 -24.29 -15.64 -28.40
N PRO A 675 -23.43 -16.55 -28.89
CA PRO A 675 -23.83 -17.92 -29.06
C PRO A 675 -24.20 -18.65 -27.73
N PRO A 676 -25.10 -19.65 -27.76
CA PRO A 676 -25.62 -20.31 -26.54
C PRO A 676 -24.58 -20.98 -25.63
N HIS A 677 -23.44 -21.40 -26.19
CA HIS A 677 -22.34 -21.96 -25.41
C HIS A 677 -21.68 -20.93 -24.47
N TYR A 678 -21.77 -19.63 -24.75
CA TYR A 678 -21.36 -18.58 -23.80
C TYR A 678 -22.27 -18.56 -22.57
N LEU A 679 -23.58 -18.83 -22.71
CA LEU A 679 -24.49 -18.92 -21.56
C LEU A 679 -24.18 -20.12 -20.65
N GLY A 680 -23.87 -21.29 -21.23
CA GLY A 680 -23.41 -22.45 -20.48
C GLY A 680 -22.06 -22.19 -19.76
N LEU A 681 -21.20 -21.38 -20.36
CA LEU A 681 -19.94 -20.90 -19.79
C LEU A 681 -20.14 -20.02 -18.56
N PHE A 682 -21.07 -19.07 -18.63
CA PHE A 682 -21.44 -18.20 -17.49
C PHE A 682 -22.05 -18.99 -16.33
N VAL A 683 -22.86 -20.00 -16.63
CA VAL A 683 -23.48 -20.89 -15.64
C VAL A 683 -22.42 -21.72 -14.89
N ASN A 684 -21.47 -22.32 -15.62
CA ASN A 684 -20.40 -23.10 -15.02
C ASN A 684 -19.44 -22.24 -14.15
N PHE A 685 -19.12 -21.01 -14.60
CA PHE A 685 -18.33 -20.03 -13.84
C PHE A 685 -19.00 -19.64 -12.51
N SER A 686 -20.33 -19.53 -12.52
CA SER A 686 -21.13 -19.19 -11.34
C SER A 686 -21.10 -20.28 -10.28
N TYR A 687 -21.19 -21.54 -10.72
CA TYR A 687 -21.10 -22.69 -9.83
C TYR A 687 -19.72 -22.80 -9.19
N ALA A 688 -18.65 -22.59 -9.95
CA ALA A 688 -17.26 -22.58 -9.44
C ALA A 688 -17.03 -21.54 -8.33
N LEU A 689 -17.49 -20.30 -8.54
CA LEU A 689 -17.37 -19.20 -7.56
C LEU A 689 -18.18 -19.44 -6.28
N VAL A 690 -19.39 -19.97 -6.42
CA VAL A 690 -20.24 -20.33 -5.27
C VAL A 690 -19.62 -21.50 -4.49
N PHE A 691 -19.05 -22.49 -5.18
CA PHE A 691 -18.38 -23.63 -4.55
C PHE A 691 -17.09 -23.22 -3.82
N GLN A 692 -16.29 -22.33 -4.40
CA GLN A 692 -15.11 -21.74 -3.75
C GLN A 692 -15.51 -20.94 -2.50
N SER A 693 -16.59 -20.17 -2.57
CA SER A 693 -17.15 -19.43 -1.43
C SER A 693 -17.59 -20.36 -0.30
N LEU A 694 -18.23 -21.50 -0.63
CA LEU A 694 -18.69 -22.50 0.34
C LEU A 694 -17.55 -23.29 1.01
N LEU A 695 -16.44 -23.54 0.30
CA LEU A 695 -15.32 -24.34 0.80
C LEU A 695 -14.20 -23.51 1.46
N SER A 696 -14.06 -22.24 1.07
CA SER A 696 -13.26 -21.31 1.84
C SER A 696 -13.96 -21.10 3.18
N LYS A 697 -13.26 -21.18 4.33
CA LYS A 697 -13.83 -21.00 5.68
C LYS A 697 -14.36 -19.56 5.95
N GLN A 698 -14.81 -18.83 4.93
CA GLN A 698 -15.39 -17.50 5.05
C GLN A 698 -16.83 -17.62 5.59
N LYS A 699 -17.09 -16.98 6.73
CA LYS A 699 -18.36 -17.02 7.48
C LYS A 699 -19.61 -16.51 6.74
N LEU A 700 -19.52 -16.11 5.47
CA LEU A 700 -20.56 -15.33 4.80
C LEU A 700 -21.82 -16.11 4.40
N ILE A 701 -21.81 -17.45 4.40
CA ILE A 701 -22.99 -18.26 4.02
C ILE A 701 -23.16 -19.43 5.00
N ALA A 702 -23.30 -19.10 6.29
CA ALA A 702 -23.46 -20.08 7.37
C ALA A 702 -24.91 -20.57 7.52
N SER A 703 -25.51 -21.16 6.47
CA SER A 703 -26.65 -22.06 6.69
C SER A 703 -26.47 -23.33 5.87
N LYS A 704 -26.23 -24.43 6.60
CA LYS A 704 -26.14 -25.81 6.10
C LYS A 704 -27.33 -26.16 5.17
N LYS A 705 -28.51 -25.56 5.40
CA LYS A 705 -29.72 -25.77 4.59
C LYS A 705 -29.57 -25.21 3.16
N TYR A 706 -28.93 -24.05 2.98
CA TYR A 706 -28.73 -23.47 1.65
C TYR A 706 -27.65 -24.21 0.85
N SER A 707 -26.60 -24.68 1.50
CA SER A 707 -25.55 -25.49 0.85
C SER A 707 -26.08 -26.82 0.33
N ILE A 708 -26.96 -27.48 1.08
CA ILE A 708 -27.60 -28.75 0.66
C ILE A 708 -28.59 -28.50 -0.48
N ALA A 709 -29.38 -27.43 -0.44
CA ALA A 709 -30.31 -27.07 -1.51
C ALA A 709 -29.57 -26.75 -2.83
N LEU A 710 -28.43 -26.06 -2.76
CA LEU A 710 -27.59 -25.77 -3.92
C LEU A 710 -26.91 -27.02 -4.49
N LEU A 711 -26.50 -27.97 -3.65
CA LEU A 711 -25.95 -29.26 -4.07
C LEU A 711 -27.01 -30.16 -4.76
N LEU A 712 -28.24 -30.16 -4.26
CA LEU A 712 -29.38 -30.83 -4.89
C LEU A 712 -29.74 -30.18 -6.24
N LEU A 713 -29.75 -28.86 -6.31
CA LEU A 713 -29.95 -28.11 -7.55
C LEU A 713 -28.83 -28.36 -8.56
N PHE A 714 -27.59 -28.52 -8.11
CA PHE A 714 -26.45 -28.93 -8.94
C PHE A 714 -26.67 -30.32 -9.54
N PHE A 715 -27.07 -31.31 -8.74
CA PHE A 715 -27.31 -32.67 -9.22
C PHE A 715 -28.48 -32.73 -10.21
N ILE A 716 -29.55 -31.99 -9.92
CA ILE A 716 -30.71 -31.82 -10.80
C ILE A 716 -30.28 -31.15 -12.12
N ALA A 717 -29.56 -30.02 -12.08
CA ALA A 717 -29.12 -29.32 -13.27
C ALA A 717 -28.20 -30.17 -14.17
N VAL A 718 -27.28 -30.96 -13.58
CA VAL A 718 -26.41 -31.89 -14.34
C VAL A 718 -27.24 -32.96 -15.06
N VAL A 719 -28.23 -33.55 -14.38
CA VAL A 719 -29.14 -34.55 -14.97
C VAL A 719 -30.04 -33.96 -16.06
N PHE A 720 -30.39 -32.68 -15.98
CA PHE A 720 -31.28 -32.02 -16.96
C PHE A 720 -30.53 -31.35 -18.12
N ILE A 721 -29.26 -30.95 -17.96
CA ILE A 721 -28.40 -30.54 -19.09
C ILE A 721 -28.16 -31.71 -20.04
N SER A 722 -28.12 -32.95 -19.53
CA SER A 722 -28.12 -34.17 -20.35
C SER A 722 -29.46 -34.44 -21.07
N VAL A 723 -30.53 -33.71 -20.76
CA VAL A 723 -31.88 -33.89 -21.33
C VAL A 723 -32.38 -32.57 -21.92
N ARG A 724 -31.82 -32.12 -23.06
CA ARG A 724 -32.20 -31.03 -24.02
C ARG A 724 -33.31 -29.99 -23.66
N MET A 725 -33.51 -29.59 -22.41
CA MET A 725 -34.58 -28.68 -21.95
C MET A 725 -33.95 -27.47 -21.24
N GLN A 726 -33.35 -26.57 -22.02
CA GLN A 726 -32.40 -25.58 -21.47
C GLN A 726 -33.01 -24.20 -21.11
N PHE A 727 -34.18 -23.80 -21.63
CA PHE A 727 -34.66 -22.41 -21.47
C PHE A 727 -35.61 -22.18 -20.27
N VAL A 728 -36.69 -22.95 -20.14
CA VAL A 728 -37.74 -22.73 -19.12
C VAL A 728 -37.18 -22.90 -17.70
N VAL A 729 -36.26 -23.83 -17.52
CA VAL A 729 -35.67 -24.17 -16.23
C VAL A 729 -34.61 -23.14 -15.82
N PHE A 730 -33.85 -22.59 -16.78
CA PHE A 730 -32.86 -21.54 -16.53
C PHE A 730 -33.51 -20.24 -16.02
N VAL A 731 -34.64 -19.84 -16.60
CA VAL A 731 -35.40 -18.66 -16.16
C VAL A 731 -35.99 -18.85 -14.76
N VAL A 732 -36.50 -20.05 -14.46
CA VAL A 732 -37.06 -20.37 -13.14
C VAL A 732 -35.96 -20.41 -12.05
N ILE A 733 -34.82 -21.06 -12.32
CA ILE A 733 -33.72 -21.16 -11.35
C ILE A 733 -33.10 -19.79 -11.08
N ASN A 734 -32.78 -19.01 -12.13
CA ASN A 734 -32.18 -17.69 -11.95
C ASN A 734 -33.18 -16.68 -11.40
N GLY A 735 -34.47 -16.78 -11.75
CA GLY A 735 -35.54 -15.98 -11.17
C GLY A 735 -35.72 -16.26 -9.67
N VAL A 736 -35.61 -17.51 -9.24
CA VAL A 736 -35.68 -17.91 -7.82
C VAL A 736 -34.43 -17.46 -7.04
N VAL A 737 -33.24 -17.56 -7.64
CA VAL A 737 -31.98 -17.07 -7.04
C VAL A 737 -32.00 -15.54 -6.91
N LEU A 738 -32.44 -14.83 -7.95
CA LEU A 738 -32.59 -13.37 -7.97
C LEU A 738 -33.64 -12.91 -6.96
N PHE A 739 -34.77 -13.60 -6.86
CA PHE A 739 -35.82 -13.32 -5.88
C PHE A 739 -35.34 -13.54 -4.43
N ASN A 740 -34.63 -14.64 -4.16
CA ASN A 740 -34.07 -14.93 -2.83
C ASN A 740 -32.92 -13.99 -2.43
N TYR A 741 -32.13 -13.50 -3.39
CA TYR A 741 -31.07 -12.52 -3.14
C TYR A 741 -31.63 -11.09 -2.95
N LEU A 742 -32.63 -10.69 -3.74
CA LEU A 742 -33.24 -9.36 -3.67
C LEU A 742 -34.17 -9.20 -2.46
N SER A 743 -34.90 -10.26 -2.06
CA SER A 743 -35.79 -10.25 -0.89
C SER A 743 -35.08 -10.02 0.45
N ALA A 744 -33.74 -10.09 0.50
CA ALA A 744 -32.94 -9.79 1.67
C ALA A 744 -32.73 -8.27 1.93
N LYS A 745 -33.14 -7.37 1.02
CA LYS A 745 -33.01 -5.90 1.21
C LYS A 745 -34.30 -5.13 0.85
N ARG A 746 -34.64 -4.11 1.66
CA ARG A 746 -35.89 -3.30 1.61
C ARG A 746 -36.20 -2.57 0.27
N GLY A 747 -35.31 -2.59 -0.73
CA GLY A 747 -35.51 -1.96 -2.05
C GLY A 747 -36.06 -2.88 -3.17
N ALA A 748 -36.37 -4.14 -2.86
CA ALA A 748 -36.64 -5.20 -3.83
C ALA A 748 -37.87 -5.00 -4.74
N LEU A 749 -38.91 -4.30 -4.27
CA LEU A 749 -40.17 -4.18 -5.00
C LEU A 749 -40.00 -3.39 -6.31
N TRP A 750 -39.21 -2.32 -6.27
CA TRP A 750 -39.01 -1.42 -7.41
C TRP A 750 -38.16 -2.05 -8.52
N ALA A 751 -37.17 -2.87 -8.18
CA ALA A 751 -36.36 -3.59 -9.16
C ALA A 751 -37.15 -4.70 -9.88
N SER A 752 -38.00 -5.43 -9.15
CA SER A 752 -38.90 -6.44 -9.74
C SER A 752 -40.00 -5.80 -10.59
N LEU A 753 -40.54 -4.66 -10.18
CA LEU A 753 -41.52 -3.89 -10.96
C LEU A 753 -40.88 -3.27 -12.21
N ALA A 754 -39.63 -2.81 -12.15
CA ALA A 754 -38.89 -2.30 -13.31
C ALA A 754 -38.62 -3.40 -14.35
N PHE A 755 -38.24 -4.60 -13.90
CA PHE A 755 -38.05 -5.76 -14.78
C PHE A 755 -39.36 -6.19 -15.47
N LEU A 756 -40.46 -6.26 -14.72
CA LEU A 756 -41.79 -6.56 -15.26
C LEU A 756 -42.29 -5.45 -16.21
N GLY A 757 -42.00 -4.18 -15.91
CA GLY A 757 -42.34 -3.04 -16.75
C GLY A 757 -41.58 -3.02 -18.08
N LEU A 758 -40.28 -3.34 -18.07
CA LEU A 758 -39.46 -3.49 -19.28
C LEU A 758 -39.94 -4.66 -20.15
N LEU A 759 -40.29 -5.79 -19.52
CA LEU A 759 -40.85 -6.95 -20.21
C LEU A 759 -42.19 -6.59 -20.88
N ALA A 760 -43.07 -5.86 -20.18
CA ALA A 760 -44.37 -5.44 -20.70
C ALA A 760 -44.26 -4.42 -21.85
N ALA A 761 -43.34 -3.45 -21.75
CA ALA A 761 -43.08 -2.47 -22.80
C ALA A 761 -42.57 -3.13 -24.10
N PHE A 762 -41.69 -4.11 -23.97
CA PHE A 762 -41.16 -4.85 -25.12
C PHE A 762 -42.20 -5.78 -25.77
N VAL A 763 -43.04 -6.44 -24.97
CA VAL A 763 -44.19 -7.21 -25.49
C VAL A 763 -45.19 -6.30 -26.21
N GLY A 764 -45.41 -5.08 -25.72
CA GLY A 764 -46.23 -4.07 -26.40
C GLY A 764 -45.69 -3.66 -27.76
N ILE A 765 -44.37 -3.47 -27.89
CA ILE A 765 -43.69 -3.16 -29.15
C ILE A 765 -43.75 -4.34 -30.13
N ALA A 766 -43.61 -5.57 -29.63
CA ALA A 766 -43.70 -6.79 -30.43
C ALA A 766 -45.10 -7.02 -31.04
N LEU A 767 -46.16 -6.55 -30.37
CA LEU A 767 -47.54 -6.62 -30.86
C LEU A 767 -47.87 -5.57 -31.94
N LEU A 768 -47.02 -4.57 -32.15
CA LEU A 768 -47.14 -3.58 -33.23
C LEU A 768 -46.55 -4.06 -34.57
N VAL A 769 -45.91 -5.24 -34.59
CA VAL A 769 -45.33 -5.83 -35.81
C VAL A 769 -46.45 -6.43 -36.69
N PRO A 770 -46.55 -6.05 -37.98
CA PRO A 770 -47.57 -6.56 -38.90
C PRO A 770 -47.50 -8.10 -39.05
N GLY A 771 -48.64 -8.78 -38.98
CA GLY A 771 -48.72 -10.26 -39.12
C GLY A 771 -48.70 -11.06 -37.81
N SER A 772 -48.42 -10.41 -36.67
CA SER A 772 -48.41 -11.01 -35.33
C SER A 772 -49.76 -11.65 -34.92
N LYS A 773 -50.88 -11.03 -35.33
CA LYS A 773 -52.25 -11.47 -34.97
C LYS A 773 -52.66 -12.78 -35.65
N ALA A 774 -52.25 -13.00 -36.90
CA ALA A 774 -52.55 -14.24 -37.64
C ALA A 774 -51.78 -15.43 -37.06
N ARG A 775 -50.52 -15.23 -36.67
CA ARG A 775 -49.66 -16.27 -36.07
C ARG A 775 -50.08 -16.71 -34.68
N MET A 776 -50.62 -15.81 -33.85
CA MET A 776 -51.15 -16.21 -32.54
C MET A 776 -52.37 -17.12 -32.68
N ILE A 777 -53.18 -16.93 -33.73
CA ILE A 777 -54.33 -17.79 -34.05
C ILE A 777 -53.85 -19.17 -34.55
N ASP A 778 -52.86 -19.21 -35.45
CA ASP A 778 -52.28 -20.48 -35.93
C ASP A 778 -51.62 -21.28 -34.80
N THR A 779 -50.87 -20.60 -33.93
CA THR A 779 -50.23 -21.23 -32.75
C THR A 779 -51.26 -21.78 -31.75
N TYR A 780 -52.41 -21.11 -31.58
CA TYR A 780 -53.52 -21.63 -30.76
C TYR A 780 -54.12 -22.90 -31.36
N HIS A 781 -54.34 -22.94 -32.68
CA HIS A 781 -54.86 -24.12 -33.35
C HIS A 781 -53.90 -25.31 -33.28
N GLU A 782 -52.59 -25.05 -33.37
CA GLU A 782 -51.56 -26.08 -33.26
C GLU A 782 -51.44 -26.64 -31.83
N LEU A 783 -51.53 -25.80 -30.81
CA LEU A 783 -51.50 -26.21 -29.40
C LEU A 783 -52.77 -26.96 -28.97
N LYS A 784 -53.93 -26.65 -29.56
CA LYS A 784 -55.20 -27.35 -29.31
C LYS A 784 -55.19 -28.81 -29.80
N GLY A 785 -54.33 -29.16 -30.76
CA GLY A 785 -54.19 -30.51 -31.31
C GLY A 785 -53.27 -31.46 -30.54
N LYS A 786 -52.40 -30.94 -29.65
CA LYS A 786 -51.40 -31.75 -28.93
C LYS A 786 -51.93 -32.14 -27.53
N LYS A 787 -52.26 -33.42 -27.33
CA LYS A 787 -52.82 -34.00 -26.07
C LYS A 787 -51.92 -33.90 -24.82
N THR A 788 -50.72 -33.34 -24.91
CA THR A 788 -49.70 -33.28 -23.85
C THR A 788 -49.55 -31.91 -23.18
N PHE A 789 -50.53 -31.00 -23.35
CA PHE A 789 -50.54 -29.71 -22.64
C PHE A 789 -51.58 -29.72 -21.51
N SER A 790 -51.15 -29.40 -20.27
CA SER A 790 -52.02 -29.37 -19.10
C SER A 790 -53.18 -28.38 -19.27
N SER A 791 -54.36 -28.73 -18.77
CA SER A 791 -55.64 -28.03 -18.96
C SER A 791 -55.65 -26.53 -18.59
N ILE A 792 -54.73 -26.05 -17.75
CA ILE A 792 -54.70 -24.67 -17.25
C ILE A 792 -54.23 -23.67 -18.32
N THR A 793 -53.21 -24.01 -19.13
CA THR A 793 -52.71 -23.14 -20.21
C THR A 793 -53.63 -23.15 -21.43
N ALA A 794 -54.28 -24.28 -21.72
CA ALA A 794 -55.32 -24.37 -22.73
C ALA A 794 -56.61 -23.61 -22.31
N GLN A 795 -57.00 -23.63 -21.03
CA GLN A 795 -58.09 -22.82 -20.50
C GLN A 795 -57.76 -21.33 -20.49
N ALA A 796 -56.51 -20.93 -20.21
CA ALA A 796 -56.07 -19.54 -20.29
C ALA A 796 -56.12 -18.99 -21.72
N LEU A 797 -55.65 -19.75 -22.72
CA LEU A 797 -55.78 -19.38 -24.14
C LEU A 797 -57.23 -19.43 -24.64
N SER A 798 -58.01 -20.42 -24.20
CA SER A 798 -59.45 -20.53 -24.52
C SER A 798 -60.26 -19.38 -23.93
N SER A 799 -59.94 -18.91 -22.71
CA SER A 799 -60.61 -17.75 -22.11
C SER A 799 -60.19 -16.44 -22.77
N MET A 800 -58.94 -16.33 -23.23
CA MET A 800 -58.47 -15.23 -24.09
C MET A 800 -59.22 -15.16 -25.45
N LEU A 801 -59.66 -16.30 -25.99
CA LEU A 801 -60.29 -16.40 -27.32
C LEU A 801 -61.83 -16.56 -27.29
N SER A 802 -62.41 -16.87 -26.12
CA SER A 802 -63.87 -17.01 -25.94
C SER A 802 -64.62 -15.68 -25.83
N VAL A 803 -63.90 -14.55 -25.83
CA VAL A 803 -64.52 -13.24 -26.05
C VAL A 803 -64.95 -13.21 -27.51
N ASN A 804 -66.26 -13.31 -27.74
CA ASN A 804 -66.87 -13.40 -29.06
C ASN A 804 -66.50 -12.16 -29.91
N MET A 805 -65.39 -12.28 -30.65
CA MET A 805 -64.77 -11.21 -31.44
C MET A 805 -65.43 -11.05 -32.82
N GLN A 806 -66.66 -11.52 -32.99
CA GLN A 806 -67.42 -11.32 -34.24
C GLN A 806 -68.20 -9.98 -34.24
N THR A 807 -68.31 -9.28 -33.11
CA THR A 807 -69.01 -7.98 -33.00
C THR A 807 -68.32 -7.03 -32.02
N ALA A 808 -67.19 -6.45 -32.42
CA ALA A 808 -66.65 -5.26 -31.76
C ALA A 808 -65.71 -4.49 -32.69
N ILE A 809 -66.32 -3.65 -33.52
CA ILE A 809 -65.68 -2.60 -34.31
C ILE A 809 -65.33 -1.43 -33.36
N ASN A 810 -64.14 -0.85 -33.57
CA ASN A 810 -63.56 0.39 -33.00
C ASN A 810 -62.69 0.32 -31.71
N ASP A 811 -61.37 0.40 -31.95
CA ASP A 811 -60.29 1.21 -31.34
C ASP A 811 -60.16 1.53 -29.84
N LYS A 812 -61.00 1.06 -28.91
CA LYS A 812 -60.78 1.38 -27.47
C LYS A 812 -60.83 0.22 -26.47
N ILE A 813 -60.87 -1.05 -26.91
CA ILE A 813 -61.03 -2.19 -25.99
C ILE A 813 -59.74 -3.01 -25.76
N LEU A 814 -58.64 -2.75 -26.49
CA LEU A 814 -57.36 -3.45 -26.25
C LEU A 814 -56.77 -3.15 -24.85
N VAL A 815 -57.04 -1.96 -24.31
CA VAL A 815 -56.64 -1.55 -22.95
C VAL A 815 -57.38 -2.38 -21.88
N VAL A 816 -58.63 -2.78 -22.12
CA VAL A 816 -59.43 -3.59 -21.18
C VAL A 816 -58.89 -5.02 -21.08
N GLY A 817 -58.40 -5.59 -22.19
CA GLY A 817 -57.77 -6.92 -22.21
C GLY A 817 -56.44 -6.98 -21.46
N VAL A 818 -55.61 -5.93 -21.57
CA VAL A 818 -54.34 -5.81 -20.83
C VAL A 818 -54.59 -5.56 -19.34
N VAL A 819 -55.58 -4.73 -19.00
CA VAL A 819 -56.00 -4.51 -17.60
C VAL A 819 -56.58 -5.79 -16.98
N ALA A 820 -57.34 -6.59 -17.73
CA ALA A 820 -57.83 -7.89 -17.26
C ALA A 820 -56.69 -8.89 -17.00
N LEU A 821 -55.67 -8.93 -17.86
CA LEU A 821 -54.45 -9.74 -17.69
C LEU A 821 -53.66 -9.35 -16.44
N LEU A 822 -53.48 -8.05 -16.21
CA LEU A 822 -52.83 -7.52 -15.01
C LEU A 822 -53.63 -7.82 -13.74
N VAL A 823 -54.96 -7.69 -13.78
CA VAL A 823 -55.84 -8.03 -12.65
C VAL A 823 -55.85 -9.54 -12.37
N THR A 824 -55.77 -10.39 -13.39
CA THR A 824 -55.74 -11.84 -13.23
C THR A 824 -54.38 -12.34 -12.72
N GLY A 825 -53.29 -11.76 -13.22
CA GLY A 825 -51.94 -11.97 -12.69
C GLY A 825 -51.80 -11.47 -11.24
N PHE A 826 -52.38 -10.32 -10.91
CA PHE A 826 -52.42 -9.79 -9.54
C PHE A 826 -53.27 -10.67 -8.61
N LYS A 827 -54.41 -11.20 -9.09
CA LYS A 827 -55.21 -12.19 -8.33
C LYS A 827 -54.46 -13.49 -8.10
N ALA A 828 -53.76 -14.04 -9.09
CA ALA A 828 -52.94 -15.24 -8.91
C ALA A 828 -51.78 -15.03 -7.91
N LEU A 829 -51.17 -13.84 -7.93
CA LEU A 829 -50.14 -13.45 -6.95
C LEU A 829 -50.73 -13.29 -5.54
N LEU A 830 -51.92 -12.70 -5.43
CA LEU A 830 -52.68 -12.56 -4.18
C LEU A 830 -53.10 -13.92 -3.62
N SER A 831 -53.48 -14.88 -4.47
CA SER A 831 -53.79 -16.26 -4.09
C SER A 831 -52.58 -16.99 -3.51
N VAL A 832 -51.39 -16.79 -4.10
CA VAL A 832 -50.13 -17.36 -3.60
C VAL A 832 -49.68 -16.70 -2.30
N LEU A 833 -49.92 -15.39 -2.14
CA LEU A 833 -49.70 -14.66 -0.89
C LEU A 833 -50.66 -15.12 0.21
N ILE A 834 -51.96 -15.28 -0.08
CA ILE A 834 -52.97 -15.81 0.85
C ILE A 834 -52.64 -17.25 1.25
N TYR A 835 -52.18 -18.09 0.30
CA TYR A 835 -51.74 -19.46 0.56
C TYR A 835 -50.51 -19.51 1.47
N LYS A 836 -49.51 -18.63 1.27
CA LYS A 836 -48.35 -18.51 2.18
C LYS A 836 -48.70 -17.90 3.55
N PHE A 837 -49.66 -16.99 3.62
CA PHE A 837 -50.10 -16.38 4.88
C PHE A 837 -50.92 -17.35 5.73
N THR A 838 -51.80 -18.15 5.12
CA THR A 838 -52.57 -19.21 5.82
C THR A 838 -51.68 -20.39 6.24
N PHE A 839 -50.70 -20.79 5.43
CA PHE A 839 -49.75 -21.85 5.82
C PHE A 839 -48.72 -21.38 6.85
N GLY A 840 -48.32 -20.09 6.81
CA GLY A 840 -47.45 -19.48 7.81
C GLY A 840 -48.08 -19.36 9.20
N ILE A 841 -49.39 -19.08 9.28
CA ILE A 841 -50.14 -19.07 10.55
C ILE A 841 -50.36 -20.49 11.08
N ALA A 842 -50.55 -21.49 10.21
CA ALA A 842 -50.67 -22.90 10.61
C ALA A 842 -49.35 -23.48 11.15
N TYR A 843 -48.19 -23.05 10.62
CA TYR A 843 -46.87 -23.49 11.06
C TYR A 843 -46.40 -22.78 12.35
N SER A 844 -46.91 -21.59 12.64
CA SER A 844 -46.64 -20.86 13.89
C SER A 844 -47.41 -21.41 15.11
N ARG A 845 -48.50 -22.16 14.91
CA ARG A 845 -49.31 -22.75 15.99
C ARG A 845 -48.90 -24.18 16.40
N SER A 846 -47.97 -24.83 15.70
CA SER A 846 -47.46 -26.16 16.06
C SER A 846 -46.09 -26.14 16.75
N GLN A 847 -45.57 -24.96 17.08
CA GLN A 847 -44.27 -24.73 17.75
C GLN A 847 -44.37 -23.79 18.97
N HIS A 848 -45.56 -23.67 19.58
CA HIS A 848 -45.73 -23.10 20.92
C HIS A 848 -46.33 -24.13 21.87
#